data_AF-A0A5E4F9J0-F1
#
_entry.id   AF-A0A5E4F9J0-F1
#
_cell.length_a   1.000
_cell.length_b   1.000
_cell.length_c   1.000
_cell.angle_alpha   90.00
_cell.angle_beta   90.00
_cell.angle_gamma   90.00
#
_symmetry.space_group_name_H-M   'P 1'
#
loop_
_entity.id
_entity.type
_entity.pdbx_description
1 polymer ?
#
loop_
_entity_poly.entity_id
_entity_poly.type
_entity_poly.pdbx_seq_one_letter_code
_entity_poly.pdbx_strand_id
1 'polypeptide(L)'
;MRLSTWYPHPVPSKSEKSRKSLFPTITVSHSQTYCDCTQSSFFFFFFFHLQTPKLYLPESFSTCECDPSKSPHSTMSMLSSRLFTITDQSKLASSSSTFLFPLFPSHSRSFSQSPRSSILYGRTHVAKPIRAPASQLPSAASSVTVENSESESDPSGTLFVIRARNRIGLLQVITGVFKVLGLHVEKATVEFEGDFFVKRFFVTDSHGAKIADPDSLDRIKKALTDAIEDGGTVSMGPASPTTRGVMVRRPGSGLGMSLGSDSAKAERMFRLMDGFLKNDSISLQQDILRHVEYTVARSRFNFDDFEAYQALAHSVRDRLIERSHDTQLYFKRKDPKRVYFLSFEYLMGRSLSNSVINLGIRDQYADALSQLGFEFEVLAEQEGDAALGNGGLARLSACQMDSMATLDYPAWGYGLRYEYGLFRQVILDGFQHEQPDFWLNFGNPWETERVHVTYPVKFYGVVEEENLNGEKCNVWIPGEVVEAVAYDNPIPGYGTRNTITLRLWAGKPSDQHDMEAYNTGDYINAVVCRQKAENISSVLYPDDRSFQGKELRLKQQYFFVSASIQDIIRRFREAHSNFDEFPEKVALQLNDTHPSLAIAEVMRVLVDKEHLGWNKAWDIACKIFSFTIHAVIAEGLEKIPVDLLGSLLPRHLQIIYEINFKFVEELKKRIGLDYNRLSRMSIIEEGAVKSIRMANLAIVCSHSVNGVSKVHSELLKAKLFKDFYELWPEKFQCKTNGVTQRRWIVVSNPSLCALISKWLGTEAWIRDVDLLTGLRAYAADPDLQQEWMMVKKVNKMRLAEYIEAMSGVKVSLDAMFDVQTKRIHEYKRQLLNILGIIHRYDCIKNMEKSQRSKVVPRVCIIGGKAAPGYEIAKKIIKLCHAVAEKINNDTDVGDLLKLVFIPDYNVSVAELVIPGADLSQHISTAGHEASGTGSMKFLMNGCLLLATEDGSTVEIVEEIGADNLFLFGAKIHEVPKLREEGSPKMPLQCARVIRMVRDGYFGFKDYFESLCDTVDGGKDFYLLGSDFESYLEAQAAADKAFADPNKWTQMSILSTAGSGRFSSDRTIRDYAEKTWGIEPCRFPSDG
;
A
#
# COMPACT_ATOMS: atom_id res chain seq x y z
N MET A 1 60.19 2.36 29.57
CA MET A 1 61.62 2.36 29.96
C MET A 1 62.38 3.11 28.87
N ARG A 2 62.97 4.30 29.17
CA ARG A 2 63.67 5.21 28.21
C ARG A 2 62.74 5.79 27.11
N LEU A 3 62.69 7.10 26.87
CA LEU A 3 63.65 8.01 26.20
C LEU A 3 63.91 7.60 24.74
N SER A 4 63.87 8.48 23.73
CA SER A 4 63.87 9.96 23.68
C SER A 4 63.03 10.46 22.48
N THR A 5 62.30 11.59 22.44
CA THR A 5 62.41 12.94 23.05
C THR A 5 63.28 13.94 22.26
N TRP A 6 62.77 15.19 22.20
CA TRP A 6 63.33 16.51 21.82
C TRP A 6 62.76 17.10 20.51
N TYR A 7 62.19 18.32 20.39
CA TYR A 7 61.74 19.48 21.25
C TYR A 7 61.86 20.75 20.32
N PRO A 8 61.51 22.01 20.70
CA PRO A 8 60.34 22.50 21.45
C PRO A 8 59.76 23.89 21.04
N HIS A 9 58.45 24.09 21.29
CA HIS A 9 57.80 25.21 22.03
C HIS A 9 58.28 26.72 21.88
N PRO A 10 58.07 27.69 22.83
CA PRO A 10 56.99 28.68 22.62
C PRO A 10 57.23 30.18 23.05
N VAL A 11 56.21 31.01 22.77
CA VAL A 11 55.67 32.21 23.50
C VAL A 11 56.19 32.38 24.96
N PRO A 12 56.65 33.58 25.46
CA PRO A 12 55.71 34.68 25.83
C PRO A 12 56.18 36.17 26.04
N SER A 13 55.15 37.07 26.06
CA SER A 13 54.94 38.24 26.97
C SER A 13 55.43 39.69 26.68
N LYS A 14 54.46 40.64 26.86
CA LYS A 14 54.54 42.04 27.42
C LYS A 14 55.39 43.13 26.69
N SER A 15 55.03 44.43 26.66
CA SER A 15 53.81 45.16 27.13
C SER A 15 53.69 46.64 26.64
N GLU A 16 52.45 47.09 26.42
CA GLU A 16 51.86 48.43 26.71
C GLU A 16 52.02 49.69 25.80
N LYS A 17 50.92 50.48 25.80
CA LYS A 17 50.72 51.93 25.45
C LYS A 17 50.70 52.35 23.96
N SER A 18 49.78 53.21 23.48
CA SER A 18 48.56 53.78 24.11
C SER A 18 47.54 54.48 23.16
N ARG A 19 46.24 54.35 23.49
CA ARG A 19 45.09 55.30 23.33
C ARG A 19 44.70 55.90 21.95
N LYS A 20 43.46 55.55 21.50
CA LYS A 20 42.26 56.43 21.27
C LYS A 20 41.18 55.58 20.56
N SER A 21 40.00 55.22 21.10
CA SER A 21 38.88 55.94 21.75
C SER A 21 37.71 56.24 20.79
N LEU A 22 36.68 55.37 20.77
CA LEU A 22 35.27 55.71 21.06
C LEU A 22 34.35 54.47 20.95
N PHE A 23 33.28 54.47 21.74
CA PHE A 23 32.14 53.53 21.79
C PHE A 23 30.86 54.38 21.75
N PRO A 24 29.69 53.85 21.31
CA PRO A 24 28.77 53.34 22.34
C PRO A 24 27.99 52.07 21.95
N THR A 25 27.68 51.27 22.96
CA THR A 25 26.67 50.21 22.94
C THR A 25 25.26 50.81 22.98
N ILE A 26 24.28 50.25 22.27
CA ILE A 26 22.85 50.51 22.52
C ILE A 26 22.06 49.20 22.66
N THR A 27 21.14 49.24 23.61
CA THR A 27 20.20 48.24 24.11
C THR A 27 19.29 47.58 23.07
N VAL A 28 18.88 46.34 23.36
CA VAL A 28 17.63 45.76 22.83
C VAL A 28 16.46 46.30 23.65
N SER A 29 15.35 46.68 22.99
CA SER A 29 14.11 47.12 23.64
C SER A 29 12.89 46.63 22.87
N HIS A 30 11.90 46.10 23.58
CA HIS A 30 10.57 45.85 23.00
C HIS A 30 9.86 47.16 22.66
N SER A 31 9.13 47.17 21.54
CA SER A 31 7.91 47.96 21.38
C SER A 31 6.93 47.24 20.44
N GLN A 32 5.64 47.45 20.68
CA GLN A 32 4.56 47.02 19.80
C GLN A 32 4.16 48.20 18.91
N THR A 33 3.70 47.93 17.69
CA THR A 33 2.59 48.71 17.12
C THR A 33 1.78 47.89 16.12
N TYR A 34 0.49 48.18 16.02
CA TYR A 34 -0.45 47.56 15.07
C TYR A 34 -0.35 48.22 13.69
N CYS A 35 -0.75 47.48 12.64
CA CYS A 35 -1.79 47.97 11.72
C CYS A 35 -2.44 46.82 10.94
N ASP A 36 -3.75 46.73 11.12
CA ASP A 36 -4.76 45.87 10.52
C ASP A 36 -4.55 45.37 9.08
N CYS A 37 -4.93 44.10 8.86
CA CYS A 37 -5.65 43.68 7.64
C CYS A 37 -6.72 42.64 8.01
N THR A 38 -7.90 42.82 7.43
CA THR A 38 -9.19 42.18 7.73
C THR A 38 -9.21 40.65 7.78
N GLN A 39 -10.03 40.11 8.69
CA GLN A 39 -10.53 38.73 8.66
C GLN A 39 -11.28 38.43 7.35
N SER A 40 -11.15 37.21 6.84
CA SER A 40 -12.06 36.63 5.84
C SER A 40 -12.27 35.15 6.12
N SER A 41 -13.37 34.82 6.81
CA SER A 41 -13.76 33.45 7.14
C SER A 41 -14.29 32.72 5.91
N PHE A 42 -13.60 31.69 5.43
CA PHE A 42 -14.13 30.80 4.39
C PHE A 42 -14.76 29.53 5.00
N PHE A 43 -16.08 29.57 5.13
CA PHE A 43 -16.89 28.37 5.33
C PHE A 43 -16.85 27.52 4.05
N PHE A 44 -16.40 26.27 4.16
CA PHE A 44 -16.66 25.27 3.12
C PHE A 44 -18.09 24.75 3.27
N PHE A 45 -18.97 25.14 2.36
CA PHE A 45 -20.28 24.51 2.20
C PHE A 45 -20.20 23.42 1.13
N PHE A 46 -20.56 22.19 1.51
CA PHE A 46 -20.86 21.13 0.56
C PHE A 46 -22.15 21.46 -0.20
N PHE A 47 -22.17 21.22 -1.51
CA PHE A 47 -23.41 20.96 -2.25
C PHE A 47 -23.19 19.88 -3.32
N PHE A 48 -24.25 19.13 -3.59
CA PHE A 48 -24.26 17.95 -4.47
C PHE A 48 -24.91 18.25 -5.83
N HIS A 49 -24.73 17.30 -6.76
CA HIS A 49 -25.60 16.96 -7.91
C HIS A 49 -25.36 17.59 -9.31
N LEU A 50 -25.06 16.67 -10.23
CA LEU A 50 -25.69 16.43 -11.55
C LEU A 50 -25.54 17.43 -12.73
N GLN A 51 -24.58 17.07 -13.59
CA GLN A 51 -24.79 16.66 -14.99
C GLN A 51 -25.50 17.57 -16.03
N THR A 52 -24.72 17.81 -17.09
CA THR A 52 -25.08 17.80 -18.53
C THR A 52 -25.65 19.07 -19.21
N PRO A 53 -25.37 19.28 -20.53
CA PRO A 53 -25.16 20.63 -21.06
C PRO A 53 -25.99 21.03 -22.31
N LYS A 54 -25.95 22.32 -22.65
CA LYS A 54 -26.24 22.99 -23.94
C LYS A 54 -26.01 24.51 -23.73
N LEU A 55 -25.73 25.35 -24.73
CA LEU A 55 -25.06 25.26 -26.05
C LEU A 55 -24.75 26.72 -26.47
N TYR A 56 -23.90 26.95 -27.48
CA TYR A 56 -23.59 28.30 -28.01
C TYR A 56 -24.84 29.09 -28.46
N LEU A 57 -24.83 30.42 -28.26
CA LEU A 57 -24.63 31.43 -29.32
C LEU A 57 -24.47 32.86 -28.71
N PRO A 58 -23.78 33.80 -29.39
CA PRO A 58 -23.58 35.18 -28.91
C PRO A 58 -24.47 36.21 -29.63
N GLU A 59 -24.53 37.45 -29.12
CA GLU A 59 -24.52 38.64 -29.98
C GLU A 59 -24.11 39.93 -29.22
N SER A 60 -23.83 41.01 -29.96
CA SER A 60 -23.17 42.22 -29.49
C SER A 60 -23.91 43.50 -29.91
N PHE A 61 -23.83 44.58 -29.13
CA PHE A 61 -24.39 45.89 -29.50
C PHE A 61 -23.45 47.07 -29.23
N SER A 62 -23.01 47.74 -30.30
CA SER A 62 -23.11 49.21 -30.51
C SER A 62 -22.40 49.62 -31.81
N THR A 63 -22.96 50.60 -32.53
CA THR A 63 -22.56 50.96 -33.92
C THR A 63 -22.75 52.44 -34.21
N CYS A 64 -21.80 53.05 -34.94
CA CYS A 64 -21.94 54.16 -35.90
C CYS A 64 -20.57 54.31 -36.62
N GLU A 65 -20.43 54.81 -37.86
CA GLU A 65 -21.38 55.53 -38.75
C GLU A 65 -20.97 55.40 -40.25
N CYS A 66 -21.84 55.83 -41.17
CA CYS A 66 -21.56 56.22 -42.59
C CYS A 66 -21.11 55.18 -43.66
N ASP A 67 -22.09 54.49 -44.27
CA ASP A 67 -22.55 54.56 -45.69
C ASP A 67 -21.67 55.24 -46.81
N PRO A 68 -21.88 54.99 -48.14
CA PRO A 68 -22.34 53.79 -48.88
C PRO A 68 -21.53 53.49 -50.19
N SER A 69 -21.78 52.35 -50.87
CA SER A 69 -22.20 52.31 -52.31
C SER A 69 -22.28 50.91 -52.99
N LYS A 70 -23.19 50.83 -53.99
CA LYS A 70 -23.26 49.88 -55.14
C LYS A 70 -23.59 48.38 -54.92
N SER A 71 -24.88 48.13 -55.13
CA SER A 71 -25.61 46.93 -55.59
C SER A 71 -25.16 46.38 -56.99
N PRO A 72 -25.82 45.36 -57.58
CA PRO A 72 -26.12 43.98 -57.10
C PRO A 72 -25.86 42.91 -58.21
N HIS A 73 -26.28 41.63 -58.04
CA HIS A 73 -27.24 40.95 -58.97
C HIS A 73 -27.59 39.46 -58.70
N SER A 74 -28.83 39.11 -59.10
CA SER A 74 -29.31 37.87 -59.77
C SER A 74 -29.45 36.49 -59.09
N THR A 75 -30.73 36.14 -58.83
CA THR A 75 -31.47 34.93 -59.28
C THR A 75 -31.26 33.50 -58.70
N MET A 76 -32.20 33.07 -57.86
CA MET A 76 -33.33 32.15 -58.19
C MET A 76 -33.06 30.72 -58.74
N SER A 77 -33.64 29.67 -58.12
CA SER A 77 -34.63 28.73 -58.75
C SER A 77 -34.83 27.33 -58.06
N MET A 78 -35.99 27.14 -57.41
CA MET A 78 -36.93 25.99 -57.49
C MET A 78 -36.64 24.49 -57.12
N LEU A 79 -37.55 23.98 -56.25
CA LEU A 79 -38.48 22.83 -56.42
C LEU A 79 -38.26 21.42 -55.81
N SER A 80 -39.43 20.77 -55.57
CA SER A 80 -39.73 19.39 -55.11
C SER A 80 -39.23 18.98 -53.71
N SER A 81 -40.03 18.66 -52.68
CA SER A 81 -41.44 18.26 -52.48
C SER A 81 -41.79 16.77 -52.66
N ARG A 82 -42.36 16.18 -51.59
CA ARG A 82 -43.57 15.29 -51.57
C ARG A 82 -44.03 15.02 -50.12
N LEU A 83 -45.30 14.65 -49.96
CA LEU A 83 -46.01 14.44 -48.68
C LEU A 83 -46.11 12.95 -48.33
N PHE A 84 -46.49 12.63 -47.08
CA PHE A 84 -47.82 12.05 -46.80
C PHE A 84 -48.24 12.22 -45.32
N THR A 85 -49.53 12.13 -45.03
CA THR A 85 -50.21 12.38 -43.73
C THR A 85 -51.31 11.37 -43.46
N ILE A 86 -51.68 11.15 -42.18
CA ILE A 86 -52.92 10.55 -41.57
C ILE A 86 -52.58 10.34 -40.06
N THR A 87 -53.21 10.96 -39.03
CA THR A 87 -54.59 10.87 -38.46
C THR A 87 -54.92 9.48 -37.83
N ASP A 88 -55.62 9.33 -36.68
CA ASP A 88 -56.51 10.28 -35.98
C ASP A 88 -56.78 10.00 -34.45
N GLN A 89 -57.24 11.05 -33.75
CA GLN A 89 -58.23 11.15 -32.64
C GLN A 89 -58.23 10.42 -31.26
N SER A 90 -58.41 11.25 -30.21
CA SER A 90 -59.45 11.20 -29.12
C SER A 90 -59.17 10.43 -27.79
N LYS A 91 -59.75 10.79 -26.60
CA LYS A 91 -60.52 11.99 -26.10
C LYS A 91 -60.68 11.98 -24.55
N LEU A 92 -60.84 13.17 -23.93
CA LEU A 92 -61.54 13.47 -22.63
C LEU A 92 -60.93 12.87 -21.32
N ALA A 93 -61.04 13.40 -20.09
CA ALA A 93 -61.47 14.69 -19.45
C ALA A 93 -61.21 14.56 -17.90
N SER A 94 -61.34 15.52 -16.95
CA SER A 94 -61.55 17.00 -16.86
C SER A 94 -61.41 17.50 -15.40
N SER A 95 -60.96 18.75 -15.18
CA SER A 95 -61.04 19.56 -13.92
C SER A 95 -60.21 19.09 -12.69
N SER A 96 -59.80 19.92 -11.71
CA SER A 96 -60.08 21.36 -11.41
C SER A 96 -58.86 22.11 -10.79
N SER A 97 -58.94 23.45 -10.68
CA SER A 97 -57.92 24.36 -10.08
C SER A 97 -57.97 24.42 -8.54
N THR A 98 -57.05 25.05 -7.78
CA THR A 98 -56.94 26.53 -7.58
C THR A 98 -55.69 26.90 -6.72
N PHE A 99 -55.22 28.16 -6.82
CA PHE A 99 -54.08 28.77 -6.08
C PHE A 99 -54.42 29.19 -4.62
N LEU A 100 -53.41 29.34 -3.73
CA LEU A 100 -52.97 30.67 -3.20
C LEU A 100 -51.84 30.60 -2.12
N PHE A 101 -51.13 31.73 -1.97
CA PHE A 101 -50.17 32.05 -0.87
C PHE A 101 -50.90 32.65 0.35
N PRO A 102 -50.19 32.83 1.49
CA PRO A 102 -50.07 34.21 2.01
C PRO A 102 -48.65 34.64 2.43
N LEU A 103 -48.51 35.91 2.83
CA LEU A 103 -47.26 36.65 3.08
C LEU A 103 -47.03 37.00 4.57
N PHE A 104 -45.83 37.49 4.89
CA PHE A 104 -45.45 38.12 6.17
C PHE A 104 -46.28 39.38 6.50
N PRO A 105 -46.25 39.83 7.77
CA PRO A 105 -45.60 41.12 8.04
C PRO A 105 -44.62 41.12 9.24
N SER A 106 -43.98 42.27 9.49
CA SER A 106 -42.85 42.47 10.41
C SER A 106 -43.16 43.44 11.57
N HIS A 107 -42.31 43.51 12.62
CA HIS A 107 -41.79 44.79 13.16
C HIS A 107 -40.71 44.68 14.28
N SER A 108 -39.54 45.29 14.02
CA SER A 108 -38.67 46.15 14.89
C SER A 108 -38.34 45.86 16.38
N ARG A 109 -37.01 45.91 16.70
CA ARG A 109 -36.28 46.73 17.73
C ARG A 109 -36.70 46.65 19.24
N SER A 110 -35.83 46.81 20.26
CA SER A 110 -34.37 46.98 20.37
C SER A 110 -33.87 47.07 21.84
N PHE A 111 -32.62 46.64 22.10
CA PHE A 111 -31.66 47.15 23.11
C PHE A 111 -31.87 47.00 24.66
N SER A 112 -30.78 46.50 25.30
CA SER A 112 -30.13 46.93 26.56
C SER A 112 -30.63 46.61 27.99
N GLN A 113 -29.67 46.04 28.74
CA GLN A 113 -29.27 46.29 30.15
C GLN A 113 -30.03 45.65 31.33
N SER A 114 -29.21 45.27 32.33
CA SER A 114 -29.55 44.70 33.64
C SER A 114 -29.63 45.78 34.72
N PRO A 115 -30.10 45.46 35.96
CA PRO A 115 -29.08 45.16 36.98
C PRO A 115 -29.46 44.13 38.07
N ARG A 116 -28.40 43.72 38.79
CA ARG A 116 -28.27 43.12 40.13
C ARG A 116 -29.48 43.28 41.08
N SER A 117 -29.77 42.31 41.96
CA SER A 117 -29.04 42.19 43.24
C SER A 117 -29.41 40.92 44.07
N SER A 118 -28.73 40.74 45.21
CA SER A 118 -28.59 39.49 45.99
C SER A 118 -29.17 39.54 47.42
N ILE A 119 -29.65 38.40 47.96
CA ILE A 119 -29.99 38.25 49.39
C ILE A 119 -29.43 36.93 49.98
N LEU A 120 -29.10 36.97 51.27
CA LEU A 120 -28.67 35.89 52.17
C LEU A 120 -29.44 36.05 53.51
N TYR A 121 -29.49 35.13 54.48
CA TYR A 121 -28.72 33.89 54.74
C TYR A 121 -29.63 32.94 55.55
N GLY A 122 -29.53 31.60 55.40
CA GLY A 122 -30.33 30.66 56.20
C GLY A 122 -29.63 29.31 56.47
N ARG A 123 -29.42 28.98 57.75
CA ARG A 123 -28.72 27.76 58.23
C ARG A 123 -29.63 26.95 59.15
N THR A 124 -29.63 25.62 58.99
CA THR A 124 -29.87 24.65 60.08
C THR A 124 -29.17 23.34 59.75
N HIS A 125 -28.71 22.61 60.77
CA HIS A 125 -28.17 21.24 60.68
C HIS A 125 -29.16 20.27 61.36
N VAL A 126 -29.06 18.96 61.09
CA VAL A 126 -28.72 17.91 62.10
C VAL A 126 -28.78 16.48 61.53
N ALA A 127 -27.89 15.62 62.05
CA ALA A 127 -27.87 14.14 62.08
C ALA A 127 -27.73 13.29 60.79
N LYS A 128 -26.81 12.32 60.89
CA LYS A 128 -26.86 10.99 60.25
C LYS A 128 -27.58 9.99 61.18
N PRO A 129 -28.01 8.81 60.70
CA PRO A 129 -28.09 7.60 61.51
C PRO A 129 -27.00 6.57 61.15
N ILE A 130 -26.76 5.62 62.07
CA ILE A 130 -25.90 4.43 61.89
C ILE A 130 -26.74 3.16 62.14
N ARG A 131 -26.24 2.02 61.64
CA ARG A 131 -26.88 0.71 61.44
C ARG A 131 -27.00 -0.16 62.70
N ALA A 132 -28.14 -0.82 62.92
CA ALA A 132 -28.36 -2.18 63.50
C ALA A 132 -29.79 -2.35 64.08
N PRO A 133 -30.30 -3.58 64.33
CA PRO A 133 -29.92 -4.90 63.79
C PRO A 133 -31.01 -5.47 62.85
N ALA A 134 -30.94 -6.76 62.50
CA ALA A 134 -31.87 -7.41 61.57
C ALA A 134 -33.08 -8.07 62.25
N SER A 135 -34.23 -8.09 61.57
CA SER A 135 -35.32 -9.04 61.77
C SER A 135 -35.55 -9.82 60.47
N GLN A 136 -35.86 -11.11 60.57
CA GLN A 136 -36.07 -11.98 59.41
C GLN A 136 -37.52 -11.88 58.91
N LEU A 137 -37.70 -11.36 57.70
CA LEU A 137 -38.88 -11.62 56.87
C LEU A 137 -38.55 -12.79 55.92
N PRO A 138 -39.44 -13.78 55.75
CA PRO A 138 -39.18 -14.89 54.85
C PRO A 138 -39.13 -14.39 53.39
N SER A 139 -38.12 -14.81 52.64
CA SER A 139 -38.04 -14.52 51.20
C SER A 139 -39.14 -15.28 50.47
N ALA A 140 -40.18 -14.57 50.01
CA ALA A 140 -41.17 -15.16 49.12
C ALA A 140 -40.49 -15.68 47.85
N ALA A 141 -40.58 -17.00 47.64
CA ALA A 141 -40.04 -17.66 46.45
C ALA A 141 -40.83 -17.28 45.19
N SER A 142 -40.25 -17.59 44.02
CA SER A 142 -41.04 -17.70 42.79
C SER A 142 -42.03 -18.87 42.92
N SER A 143 -43.16 -18.82 42.24
CA SER A 143 -44.11 -19.93 42.24
C SER A 143 -44.88 -20.07 40.92
N VAL A 144 -45.22 -21.31 40.59
CA VAL A 144 -46.12 -21.68 39.51
C VAL A 144 -47.30 -22.42 40.12
N THR A 145 -48.49 -21.83 40.07
CA THR A 145 -49.75 -22.49 40.41
C THR A 145 -50.57 -22.76 39.16
N VAL A 146 -51.38 -23.82 39.21
CA VAL A 146 -52.27 -24.22 38.12
C VAL A 146 -53.67 -24.23 38.67
N GLU A 147 -54.55 -23.45 38.05
CA GLU A 147 -55.96 -23.31 38.40
C GLU A 147 -56.79 -23.98 37.29
N ASN A 148 -57.38 -25.13 37.60
CA ASN A 148 -58.24 -25.88 36.69
C ASN A 148 -59.62 -26.10 37.33
N SER A 149 -60.29 -25.01 37.67
CA SER A 149 -61.63 -24.99 38.27
C SER A 149 -62.72 -24.81 37.21
N GLU A 150 -63.84 -25.51 37.38
CA GLU A 150 -65.05 -25.37 36.56
C GLU A 150 -65.87 -24.11 36.95
N SER A 151 -65.19 -22.97 37.07
CA SER A 151 -65.77 -21.69 37.52
C SER A 151 -66.11 -20.77 36.33
N GLU A 152 -67.32 -20.18 36.36
CA GLU A 152 -68.04 -19.60 35.21
C GLU A 152 -67.51 -18.24 34.68
N SER A 153 -66.21 -18.07 34.45
CA SER A 153 -65.64 -16.77 34.02
C SER A 153 -64.70 -16.77 32.80
N ASP A 154 -64.11 -17.90 32.39
CA ASP A 154 -63.53 -18.06 31.05
C ASP A 154 -63.40 -19.57 30.67
N PRO A 155 -64.16 -20.07 29.67
CA PRO A 155 -64.14 -21.50 29.32
C PRO A 155 -62.92 -21.91 28.48
N SER A 156 -62.09 -20.97 28.00
CA SER A 156 -61.21 -21.16 26.84
C SER A 156 -59.87 -21.90 27.06
N GLY A 157 -59.45 -22.18 28.29
CA GLY A 157 -58.17 -22.89 28.53
C GLY A 157 -57.92 -23.32 29.98
N THR A 158 -56.78 -23.96 30.22
CA THR A 158 -56.25 -24.25 31.57
C THR A 158 -55.41 -23.06 32.05
N LEU A 159 -55.62 -22.60 33.29
CA LEU A 159 -54.96 -21.38 33.79
C LEU A 159 -53.66 -21.70 34.55
N PHE A 160 -52.54 -21.22 34.01
CA PHE A 160 -51.24 -21.21 34.69
C PHE A 160 -50.97 -19.81 35.26
N VAL A 161 -50.81 -19.71 36.58
CA VAL A 161 -50.48 -18.47 37.27
C VAL A 161 -49.02 -18.53 37.72
N ILE A 162 -48.20 -17.63 37.17
CA ILE A 162 -46.75 -17.61 37.34
C ILE A 162 -46.35 -16.33 38.06
N ARG A 163 -45.81 -16.47 39.27
CA ARG A 163 -45.33 -15.36 40.11
C ARG A 163 -43.81 -15.41 40.21
N ALA A 164 -43.13 -14.45 39.58
CA ALA A 164 -41.68 -14.44 39.48
C ALA A 164 -41.11 -13.01 39.55
N ARG A 165 -39.85 -12.87 39.98
CA ARG A 165 -39.15 -11.57 39.92
C ARG A 165 -38.97 -11.11 38.47
N ASN A 166 -39.16 -9.82 38.24
CA ASN A 166 -39.07 -9.27 36.89
C ASN A 166 -37.61 -9.27 36.36
N ARG A 167 -37.34 -10.03 35.30
CA ARG A 167 -36.06 -10.03 34.57
C ARG A 167 -36.29 -10.00 33.06
N ILE A 168 -35.45 -9.28 32.33
CA ILE A 168 -35.50 -9.16 30.86
C ILE A 168 -35.45 -10.56 30.24
N GLY A 169 -36.26 -10.79 29.20
CA GLY A 169 -36.34 -12.08 28.49
C GLY A 169 -37.21 -13.16 29.16
N LEU A 170 -37.59 -13.05 30.44
CA LEU A 170 -38.30 -14.14 31.14
C LEU A 170 -39.67 -14.49 30.52
N LEU A 171 -40.35 -13.53 29.87
CA LEU A 171 -41.56 -13.84 29.11
C LEU A 171 -41.28 -14.76 27.91
N GLN A 172 -40.15 -14.58 27.21
CA GLN A 172 -39.74 -15.42 26.08
C GLN A 172 -39.30 -16.81 26.54
N VAL A 173 -38.72 -16.93 27.75
CA VAL A 173 -38.42 -18.23 28.37
C VAL A 173 -39.72 -18.97 28.66
N ILE A 174 -40.69 -18.33 29.33
CA ILE A 174 -41.98 -18.93 29.69
C ILE A 174 -42.78 -19.37 28.45
N THR A 175 -42.93 -18.49 27.44
CA THR A 175 -43.63 -18.87 26.19
C THR A 175 -42.82 -19.86 25.34
N GLY A 176 -41.49 -19.86 25.47
CA GLY A 176 -40.61 -20.88 24.93
C GLY A 176 -40.89 -22.27 25.50
N VAL A 177 -41.04 -22.40 26.83
CA VAL A 177 -41.39 -23.67 27.49
C VAL A 177 -42.75 -24.19 26.98
N PHE A 178 -43.79 -23.37 26.97
CA PHE A 178 -45.10 -23.78 26.42
C PHE A 178 -44.98 -24.27 24.96
N LYS A 179 -44.27 -23.52 24.10
CA LYS A 179 -44.07 -23.88 22.70
C LYS A 179 -43.25 -25.16 22.50
N VAL A 180 -42.23 -25.41 23.33
CA VAL A 180 -41.42 -26.65 23.28
C VAL A 180 -42.23 -27.87 23.73
N LEU A 181 -43.17 -27.68 24.66
CA LEU A 181 -44.11 -28.72 25.10
C LEU A 181 -45.31 -28.91 24.15
N GLY A 182 -45.37 -28.20 23.02
CA GLY A 182 -46.45 -28.32 22.04
C GLY A 182 -47.77 -27.65 22.44
N LEU A 183 -47.72 -26.71 23.39
CA LEU A 183 -48.88 -26.06 23.98
C LEU A 183 -49.11 -24.66 23.40
N HIS A 184 -50.38 -24.29 23.27
CA HIS A 184 -50.82 -23.01 22.74
C HIS A 184 -51.25 -22.06 23.87
N VAL A 185 -50.96 -20.77 23.72
CA VAL A 185 -51.30 -19.72 24.69
C VAL A 185 -52.37 -18.84 24.07
N GLU A 186 -53.62 -19.04 24.46
CA GLU A 186 -54.78 -18.30 23.92
C GLU A 186 -54.79 -16.84 24.41
N LYS A 187 -54.44 -16.64 25.69
CA LYS A 187 -54.61 -15.37 26.40
C LYS A 187 -53.60 -15.26 27.54
N ALA A 188 -53.05 -14.06 27.73
CA ALA A 188 -52.15 -13.78 28.84
C ALA A 188 -52.45 -12.40 29.45
N THR A 189 -52.56 -12.31 30.78
CA THR A 189 -52.62 -11.03 31.52
C THR A 189 -51.42 -10.86 32.43
N VAL A 190 -51.13 -9.60 32.80
CA VAL A 190 -49.96 -9.22 33.59
C VAL A 190 -50.39 -8.30 34.74
N GLU A 191 -50.08 -8.72 35.96
CA GLU A 191 -50.27 -7.99 37.21
C GLU A 191 -48.88 -7.78 37.86
N PHE A 192 -48.70 -6.73 38.66
CA PHE A 192 -47.41 -6.39 39.30
C PHE A 192 -47.56 -6.24 40.81
N GLU A 193 -46.72 -6.95 41.56
CA GLU A 193 -46.67 -6.97 43.03
C GLU A 193 -45.25 -6.59 43.49
N GLY A 194 -44.93 -5.29 43.42
CA GLY A 194 -43.57 -4.79 43.68
C GLY A 194 -42.56 -5.35 42.66
N ASP A 195 -41.48 -5.97 43.14
CA ASP A 195 -40.43 -6.55 42.29
C ASP A 195 -40.85 -7.83 41.54
N PHE A 196 -42.03 -8.38 41.86
CA PHE A 196 -42.60 -9.56 41.23
C PHE A 196 -43.66 -9.16 40.20
N PHE A 197 -43.68 -9.86 39.07
CA PHE A 197 -44.89 -9.91 38.23
C PHE A 197 -45.66 -11.19 38.53
N VAL A 198 -46.98 -11.09 38.43
CA VAL A 198 -47.91 -12.24 38.37
C VAL A 198 -48.42 -12.27 36.93
N LYS A 199 -48.24 -13.39 36.23
CA LYS A 199 -48.78 -13.59 34.88
C LYS A 199 -49.72 -14.78 34.85
N ARG A 200 -50.90 -14.55 34.29
CA ARG A 200 -51.98 -15.52 34.13
C ARG A 200 -52.02 -15.91 32.66
N PHE A 201 -51.67 -17.16 32.34
CA PHE A 201 -51.69 -17.71 31.00
C PHE A 201 -52.82 -18.73 30.87
N PHE A 202 -53.71 -18.53 29.90
CA PHE A 202 -54.69 -19.52 29.50
C PHE A 202 -54.09 -20.37 28.39
N VAL A 203 -53.95 -21.67 28.65
CA VAL A 203 -53.13 -22.59 27.85
C VAL A 203 -53.97 -23.79 27.42
N THR A 204 -53.82 -24.16 26.15
CA THR A 204 -54.50 -25.26 25.46
C THR A 204 -53.47 -26.26 24.92
N ASP A 205 -53.90 -27.50 24.67
CA ASP A 205 -53.08 -28.51 23.99
C ASP A 205 -53.00 -28.29 22.47
N SER A 206 -52.32 -29.19 21.75
CA SER A 206 -52.21 -29.15 20.28
C SER A 206 -53.53 -29.40 19.53
N HIS A 207 -54.64 -29.58 20.24
CA HIS A 207 -56.00 -29.74 19.70
C HIS A 207 -56.97 -28.65 20.18
N GLY A 208 -56.49 -27.65 20.94
CA GLY A 208 -57.31 -26.57 21.48
C GLY A 208 -58.12 -26.95 22.73
N ALA A 209 -57.82 -28.10 23.36
CA ALA A 209 -58.53 -28.57 24.54
C ALA A 209 -57.85 -28.13 25.84
N LYS A 210 -58.60 -28.18 26.96
CA LYS A 210 -58.04 -27.98 28.30
C LYS A 210 -57.16 -29.17 28.70
N ILE A 211 -55.98 -28.87 29.23
CA ILE A 211 -55.05 -29.85 29.77
C ILE A 211 -55.63 -30.37 31.10
N ALA A 212 -56.27 -31.54 31.06
CA ALA A 212 -56.94 -32.17 32.20
C ALA A 212 -56.12 -33.29 32.88
N ASP A 213 -55.07 -33.80 32.22
CA ASP A 213 -54.22 -34.87 32.74
C ASP A 213 -53.28 -34.37 33.87
N PRO A 214 -53.38 -34.90 35.11
CA PRO A 214 -52.56 -34.44 36.23
C PRO A 214 -51.06 -34.63 36.02
N ASP A 215 -50.67 -35.75 35.39
CA ASP A 215 -49.29 -36.11 35.10
C ASP A 215 -48.63 -35.07 34.17
N SER A 216 -49.35 -34.66 33.13
CA SER A 216 -48.94 -33.58 32.22
C SER A 216 -48.90 -32.23 32.92
N LEU A 217 -49.90 -31.89 33.76
CA LEU A 217 -49.91 -30.62 34.49
C LEU A 217 -48.70 -30.47 35.43
N ASP A 218 -48.34 -31.49 36.20
CA ASP A 218 -47.16 -31.42 37.08
C ASP A 218 -45.84 -31.44 36.28
N ARG A 219 -45.77 -32.11 35.11
CA ARG A 219 -44.61 -31.99 34.19
C ARG A 219 -44.44 -30.57 33.65
N ILE A 220 -45.52 -29.92 33.20
CA ILE A 220 -45.50 -28.54 32.68
C ILE A 220 -45.13 -27.57 33.82
N LYS A 221 -45.77 -27.70 34.98
CA LYS A 221 -45.49 -26.91 36.18
C LYS A 221 -44.06 -27.06 36.67
N LYS A 222 -43.49 -28.26 36.62
CA LYS A 222 -42.07 -28.48 36.90
C LYS A 222 -41.19 -27.79 35.87
N ALA A 223 -41.39 -28.01 34.57
CA ALA A 223 -40.59 -27.40 33.52
C ALA A 223 -40.61 -25.85 33.55
N LEU A 224 -41.75 -25.26 33.92
CA LEU A 224 -41.89 -23.82 34.16
C LEU A 224 -41.14 -23.37 35.43
N THR A 225 -41.24 -24.13 36.53
CA THR A 225 -40.52 -23.83 37.78
C THR A 225 -39.00 -23.89 37.56
N ASP A 226 -38.51 -24.99 36.97
CA ASP A 226 -37.11 -25.19 36.60
C ASP A 226 -36.61 -24.01 35.73
N ALA A 227 -37.37 -23.57 34.72
CA ALA A 227 -36.99 -22.46 33.84
C ALA A 227 -37.06 -21.05 34.47
N ILE A 228 -37.67 -20.91 35.65
CA ILE A 228 -37.77 -19.66 36.41
C ILE A 228 -36.70 -19.60 37.50
N GLU A 229 -36.55 -20.69 38.25
CA GLU A 229 -35.59 -20.82 39.35
C GLU A 229 -34.15 -21.03 38.85
N ASP A 230 -33.94 -21.86 37.82
CA ASP A 230 -32.61 -21.98 37.23
C ASP A 230 -32.23 -20.68 36.51
N GLY A 231 -31.13 -20.10 36.98
CA GLY A 231 -30.68 -18.74 36.67
C GLY A 231 -30.02 -18.60 35.30
N GLY A 232 -30.39 -19.42 34.31
CA GLY A 232 -29.86 -19.35 32.94
C GLY A 232 -28.36 -19.64 32.84
N THR A 233 -27.75 -20.30 33.83
CA THR A 233 -26.31 -20.55 33.90
C THR A 233 -25.86 -21.74 33.05
N VAL A 234 -26.06 -21.64 31.73
CA VAL A 234 -25.07 -22.19 30.80
C VAL A 234 -23.74 -21.53 31.14
N SER A 235 -22.70 -22.33 31.40
CA SER A 235 -21.39 -21.85 31.88
C SER A 235 -20.66 -20.99 30.84
N MET A 236 -21.02 -19.71 30.78
CA MET A 236 -20.25 -18.68 30.13
C MET A 236 -19.18 -18.20 31.11
N GLY A 237 -17.92 -18.27 30.71
CA GLY A 237 -16.86 -17.47 31.32
C GLY A 237 -17.13 -15.97 31.16
N PRO A 238 -16.36 -15.09 31.83
CA PRO A 238 -16.60 -13.65 31.81
C PRO A 238 -16.68 -13.13 30.36
N ALA A 239 -17.85 -12.58 30.01
CA ALA A 239 -18.15 -12.21 28.64
C ALA A 239 -17.33 -11.00 28.20
N SER A 240 -16.54 -11.16 27.13
CA SER A 240 -16.04 -10.03 26.35
C SER A 240 -17.21 -9.27 25.72
N PRO A 241 -17.07 -7.96 25.40
CA PRO A 241 -18.08 -7.22 24.67
C PRO A 241 -18.45 -7.95 23.36
N THR A 242 -19.74 -8.17 23.14
CA THR A 242 -20.22 -8.90 21.97
C THR A 242 -20.47 -7.95 20.80
N THR A 243 -19.52 -7.89 19.87
CA THR A 243 -19.69 -7.26 18.56
C THR A 243 -20.98 -7.76 17.89
N ARG A 244 -21.78 -6.87 17.29
CA ARG A 244 -23.04 -7.27 16.65
C ARG A 244 -22.80 -8.13 15.41
N GLY A 245 -23.56 -9.22 15.28
CA GLY A 245 -23.88 -9.83 13.99
C GLY A 245 -23.22 -11.16 13.64
N VAL A 246 -22.20 -11.63 14.38
CA VAL A 246 -21.50 -12.90 14.03
C VAL A 246 -21.73 -13.98 15.09
N MET A 247 -22.76 -14.81 14.89
CA MET A 247 -23.00 -15.99 15.71
C MET A 247 -22.08 -17.15 15.27
N VAL A 248 -20.77 -17.01 15.51
CA VAL A 248 -19.79 -18.07 15.25
C VAL A 248 -20.09 -19.27 16.15
N ARG A 249 -20.72 -20.32 15.61
CA ARG A 249 -20.56 -21.66 16.15
C ARG A 249 -19.08 -22.00 16.05
N ARG A 250 -18.35 -21.89 17.17
CA ARG A 250 -16.95 -22.33 17.26
C ARG A 250 -16.86 -23.77 16.72
N PRO A 251 -16.08 -24.05 15.67
CA PRO A 251 -15.69 -25.41 15.37
C PRO A 251 -14.98 -25.97 16.59
N GLY A 252 -15.36 -27.17 17.03
CA GLY A 252 -14.61 -27.87 18.07
C GLY A 252 -13.16 -28.06 17.63
N SER A 253 -12.22 -27.91 18.56
CA SER A 253 -10.80 -28.20 18.32
C SER A 253 -10.63 -29.69 18.00
N GLY A 254 -10.47 -30.00 16.71
CA GLY A 254 -10.39 -31.36 16.18
C GLY A 254 -11.76 -31.96 15.83
N LEU A 255 -11.84 -32.63 14.67
CA LEU A 255 -12.98 -33.51 14.34
C LEU A 255 -12.89 -34.82 15.14
N GLY A 256 -13.14 -34.73 16.45
CA GLY A 256 -13.57 -35.89 17.24
C GLY A 256 -14.98 -36.28 16.79
N MET A 257 -15.09 -37.32 15.95
CA MET A 257 -16.36 -37.73 15.36
C MET A 257 -17.34 -38.25 16.41
N SER A 258 -18.32 -37.43 16.80
CA SER A 258 -19.56 -37.92 17.38
C SER A 258 -20.34 -38.64 16.29
N LEU A 259 -20.45 -39.97 16.40
CA LEU A 259 -20.93 -40.84 15.32
C LEU A 259 -22.44 -40.70 15.07
N GLY A 260 -22.82 -40.67 13.79
CA GLY A 260 -24.22 -40.71 13.36
C GLY A 260 -24.62 -39.55 12.45
N SER A 261 -25.50 -38.67 12.93
CA SER A 261 -26.36 -37.83 12.09
C SER A 261 -25.69 -36.58 11.48
N ASP A 262 -24.71 -35.97 12.16
CA ASP A 262 -24.05 -34.75 11.66
C ASP A 262 -22.91 -35.05 10.68
N SER A 263 -22.33 -36.26 10.72
CA SER A 263 -21.37 -36.74 9.72
C SER A 263 -22.00 -36.75 8.32
N ALA A 264 -23.18 -37.36 8.14
CA ALA A 264 -23.86 -37.42 6.86
C ALA A 264 -24.31 -36.04 6.32
N LYS A 265 -24.60 -35.07 7.20
CA LYS A 265 -24.91 -33.68 6.80
C LYS A 265 -23.66 -32.95 6.32
N ALA A 266 -22.56 -33.07 7.07
CA ALA A 266 -21.27 -32.51 6.69
C ALA A 266 -20.77 -33.14 5.39
N GLU A 267 -20.85 -34.45 5.24
CA GLU A 267 -20.48 -35.17 4.02
C GLU A 267 -21.34 -34.72 2.83
N ARG A 268 -22.66 -34.56 2.98
CA ARG A 268 -23.51 -33.99 1.91
C ARG A 268 -23.11 -32.57 1.53
N MET A 269 -22.72 -31.74 2.51
CA MET A 269 -22.22 -30.38 2.26
C MET A 269 -20.88 -30.42 1.51
N PHE A 270 -19.94 -31.25 1.94
CA PHE A 270 -18.66 -31.44 1.26
C PHE A 270 -18.84 -31.97 -0.17
N ARG A 271 -19.66 -33.00 -0.39
CA ARG A 271 -19.99 -33.53 -1.74
C ARG A 271 -20.64 -32.50 -2.69
N LEU A 272 -21.20 -31.40 -2.17
CA LEU A 272 -21.72 -30.27 -2.95
C LEU A 272 -20.67 -29.17 -3.20
N MET A 273 -19.50 -29.28 -2.58
CA MET A 273 -18.35 -28.37 -2.69
C MET A 273 -17.07 -29.08 -3.21
N ASP A 274 -17.13 -30.38 -3.46
CA ASP A 274 -16.00 -31.29 -3.78
C ASP A 274 -15.46 -31.13 -5.21
N GLY A 275 -16.26 -30.51 -6.09
CA GLY A 275 -15.92 -30.31 -7.49
C GLY A 275 -15.28 -28.94 -7.74
N PHE A 276 -13.99 -28.93 -8.08
CA PHE A 276 -13.30 -27.75 -8.60
C PHE A 276 -14.00 -27.14 -9.83
N LEU A 277 -13.92 -25.82 -9.97
CA LEU A 277 -14.36 -25.10 -11.16
C LEU A 277 -13.62 -25.58 -12.41
N LYS A 278 -14.38 -25.86 -13.47
CA LYS A 278 -13.84 -26.31 -14.76
C LYS A 278 -13.28 -25.15 -15.58
N ASN A 279 -12.26 -25.42 -16.39
CA ASN A 279 -11.61 -24.42 -17.24
C ASN A 279 -11.92 -24.62 -18.74
N ASP A 280 -13.02 -25.32 -19.06
CA ASP A 280 -13.55 -25.34 -20.42
C ASP A 280 -14.31 -24.04 -20.73
N SER A 281 -14.34 -23.66 -22.01
CA SER A 281 -14.88 -22.38 -22.46
C SER A 281 -16.33 -22.13 -22.03
N ILE A 282 -17.19 -23.16 -22.03
CA ILE A 282 -18.60 -23.06 -21.65
C ILE A 282 -18.74 -22.83 -20.13
N SER A 283 -17.97 -23.55 -19.31
CA SER A 283 -17.95 -23.32 -17.86
C SER A 283 -17.43 -21.93 -17.51
N LEU A 284 -16.40 -21.44 -18.20
CA LEU A 284 -15.87 -20.08 -18.02
C LEU A 284 -16.90 -19.00 -18.39
N GLN A 285 -17.61 -19.17 -19.51
CA GLN A 285 -18.72 -18.30 -19.92
C GLN A 285 -19.85 -18.28 -18.87
N GLN A 286 -20.22 -19.45 -18.33
CA GLN A 286 -21.24 -19.55 -17.30
C GLN A 286 -20.83 -18.85 -16.00
N ASP A 287 -19.58 -18.99 -15.54
CA ASP A 287 -19.09 -18.29 -14.35
C ASP A 287 -19.07 -16.76 -14.54
N ILE A 288 -18.58 -16.27 -15.68
CA ILE A 288 -18.58 -14.82 -15.98
C ILE A 288 -20.01 -14.27 -15.95
N LEU A 289 -20.94 -14.87 -16.72
CA LEU A 289 -22.33 -14.40 -16.77
C LEU A 289 -23.04 -14.54 -15.41
N ARG A 290 -22.68 -15.53 -14.59
CA ARG A 290 -23.15 -15.69 -13.21
C ARG A 290 -22.68 -14.54 -12.31
N HIS A 291 -21.44 -14.06 -12.46
CA HIS A 291 -20.99 -12.88 -11.72
C HIS A 291 -21.64 -11.59 -12.22
N VAL A 292 -21.89 -11.43 -13.53
CA VAL A 292 -22.68 -10.30 -14.06
C VAL A 292 -24.05 -10.24 -13.36
N GLU A 293 -24.78 -11.36 -13.31
CA GLU A 293 -26.14 -11.40 -12.76
C GLU A 293 -26.19 -11.31 -11.22
N TYR A 294 -25.29 -11.99 -10.50
CA TYR A 294 -25.39 -12.16 -9.04
C TYR A 294 -24.30 -11.48 -8.20
N THR A 295 -23.22 -10.99 -8.81
CA THR A 295 -22.13 -10.28 -8.08
C THR A 295 -22.12 -8.79 -8.43
N VAL A 296 -22.13 -8.45 -9.72
CA VAL A 296 -22.25 -7.07 -10.23
C VAL A 296 -23.72 -6.61 -10.24
N ALA A 297 -24.66 -7.54 -10.08
CA ALA A 297 -26.12 -7.30 -10.03
C ALA A 297 -26.66 -6.55 -11.27
N ARG A 298 -26.25 -7.02 -12.46
CA ARG A 298 -26.60 -6.45 -13.75
C ARG A 298 -27.56 -7.31 -14.57
N SER A 299 -28.16 -6.69 -15.57
CA SER A 299 -29.13 -7.33 -16.45
C SER A 299 -28.41 -8.13 -17.53
N ARG A 300 -28.93 -9.31 -17.86
CA ARG A 300 -28.50 -10.11 -19.03
C ARG A 300 -28.61 -9.36 -20.37
N PHE A 301 -29.28 -8.21 -20.38
CA PHE A 301 -29.49 -7.35 -21.55
C PHE A 301 -28.74 -6.01 -21.50
N ASN A 302 -28.03 -5.69 -20.40
CA ASN A 302 -27.29 -4.43 -20.26
C ASN A 302 -26.22 -4.50 -19.16
N PHE A 303 -24.95 -4.50 -19.57
CA PHE A 303 -23.74 -4.26 -18.77
C PHE A 303 -22.65 -3.71 -19.70
N ASP A 304 -21.64 -3.02 -19.15
CA ASP A 304 -20.52 -2.44 -19.92
C ASP A 304 -19.19 -3.21 -19.74
N ASP A 305 -18.12 -2.72 -20.38
CA ASP A 305 -16.79 -3.35 -20.32
C ASP A 305 -16.19 -3.37 -18.90
N PHE A 306 -16.47 -2.36 -18.06
CA PHE A 306 -16.00 -2.32 -16.68
C PHE A 306 -16.74 -3.37 -15.82
N GLU A 307 -18.04 -3.53 -16.05
CA GLU A 307 -18.87 -4.54 -15.40
C GLU A 307 -18.55 -5.96 -15.88
N ALA A 308 -18.23 -6.13 -17.17
CA ALA A 308 -17.69 -7.37 -17.74
C ALA A 308 -16.30 -7.70 -17.14
N TYR A 309 -15.42 -6.70 -16.99
CA TYR A 309 -14.15 -6.85 -16.29
C TYR A 309 -14.33 -7.30 -14.83
N GLN A 310 -15.25 -6.69 -14.07
CA GLN A 310 -15.49 -7.12 -12.68
C GLN A 310 -15.96 -8.57 -12.62
N ALA A 311 -16.90 -8.97 -13.49
CA ALA A 311 -17.40 -10.34 -13.55
C ALA A 311 -16.31 -11.35 -13.94
N LEU A 312 -15.44 -10.98 -14.88
CA LEU A 312 -14.25 -11.75 -15.27
C LEU A 312 -13.25 -11.89 -14.12
N ALA A 313 -12.92 -10.79 -13.42
CA ALA A 313 -12.01 -10.79 -12.29
C ALA A 313 -12.52 -11.66 -11.13
N HIS A 314 -13.83 -11.64 -10.87
CA HIS A 314 -14.47 -12.57 -9.92
C HIS A 314 -14.37 -14.04 -10.37
N SER A 315 -14.64 -14.35 -11.64
CA SER A 315 -14.51 -15.71 -12.20
C SER A 315 -13.08 -16.27 -12.08
N VAL A 316 -12.06 -15.42 -12.27
CA VAL A 316 -10.64 -15.77 -12.05
C VAL A 316 -10.34 -15.93 -10.56
N ARG A 317 -10.90 -15.07 -9.70
CA ARG A 317 -10.70 -15.12 -8.25
C ARG A 317 -11.27 -16.38 -7.61
N ASP A 318 -12.41 -16.90 -8.04
CA ASP A 318 -12.96 -18.11 -7.41
C ASP A 318 -12.00 -19.30 -7.56
N ARG A 319 -11.33 -19.42 -8.72
CA ARG A 319 -10.23 -20.38 -8.97
C ARG A 319 -8.97 -20.11 -8.13
N LEU A 320 -8.69 -18.85 -7.81
CA LEU A 320 -7.62 -18.47 -6.86
C LEU A 320 -8.00 -18.83 -5.41
N ILE A 321 -9.28 -18.70 -5.03
CA ILE A 321 -9.79 -19.06 -3.70
C ILE A 321 -9.65 -20.57 -3.46
N GLU A 322 -10.04 -21.41 -4.43
CA GLU A 322 -9.83 -22.86 -4.40
C GLU A 322 -8.36 -23.20 -4.12
N ARG A 323 -7.44 -22.80 -5.02
CA ARG A 323 -6.01 -23.07 -4.89
C ARG A 323 -5.40 -22.50 -3.61
N SER A 324 -5.85 -21.34 -3.15
CA SER A 324 -5.32 -20.73 -1.92
C SER A 324 -5.80 -21.46 -0.67
N HIS A 325 -7.07 -21.87 -0.59
CA HIS A 325 -7.57 -22.70 0.51
C HIS A 325 -6.82 -24.04 0.58
N ASP A 326 -6.64 -24.72 -0.56
CA ASP A 326 -5.85 -25.95 -0.66
C ASP A 326 -4.41 -25.76 -0.18
N THR A 327 -3.74 -24.71 -0.67
CA THR A 327 -2.36 -24.37 -0.28
C THR A 327 -2.26 -24.13 1.23
N GLN A 328 -3.16 -23.34 1.82
CA GLN A 328 -3.12 -23.07 3.27
C GLN A 328 -3.49 -24.29 4.11
N LEU A 329 -4.42 -25.13 3.67
CA LEU A 329 -4.79 -26.38 4.34
C LEU A 329 -3.66 -27.43 4.25
N TYR A 330 -2.95 -27.49 3.13
CA TYR A 330 -1.76 -28.33 2.97
C TYR A 330 -0.62 -27.84 3.86
N PHE A 331 -0.31 -26.54 3.86
CA PHE A 331 0.68 -25.96 4.78
C PHE A 331 0.28 -26.15 6.26
N LYS A 332 -1.01 -26.14 6.62
CA LYS A 332 -1.47 -26.42 7.99
C LYS A 332 -1.36 -27.90 8.36
N ARG A 333 -1.50 -28.83 7.40
CA ARG A 333 -1.29 -30.28 7.61
C ARG A 333 0.18 -30.69 7.63
N LYS A 334 1.05 -29.99 6.89
CA LYS A 334 2.50 -30.26 6.80
C LYS A 334 3.34 -29.55 7.85
N ASP A 335 2.84 -28.44 8.40
CA ASP A 335 3.51 -27.57 9.37
C ASP A 335 5.01 -27.26 9.07
N PRO A 336 5.33 -26.79 7.84
CA PRO A 336 6.68 -26.42 7.47
C PRO A 336 7.08 -25.07 8.10
N LYS A 337 8.38 -24.82 8.20
CA LYS A 337 8.92 -23.48 8.52
C LYS A 337 8.41 -22.46 7.50
N ARG A 338 7.79 -21.38 7.96
CA ARG A 338 7.19 -20.35 7.08
C ARG A 338 7.98 -19.05 7.12
N VAL A 339 8.19 -18.45 5.96
CA VAL A 339 8.70 -17.06 5.87
C VAL A 339 7.54 -16.08 5.84
N TYR A 340 7.64 -15.04 6.67
CA TYR A 340 6.75 -13.89 6.64
C TYR A 340 7.54 -12.66 6.20
N PHE A 341 7.20 -12.14 5.02
CA PHE A 341 7.85 -10.99 4.42
C PHE A 341 7.14 -9.72 4.90
N LEU A 342 7.84 -8.90 5.69
CA LEU A 342 7.29 -7.66 6.26
C LEU A 342 7.78 -6.47 5.42
N SER A 343 6.87 -5.89 4.63
CA SER A 343 7.17 -4.77 3.74
C SER A 343 6.11 -3.68 3.84
N PHE A 344 6.56 -2.42 3.84
CA PHE A 344 5.68 -1.26 3.82
C PHE A 344 5.01 -1.03 2.46
N GLU A 345 5.57 -1.56 1.38
CA GLU A 345 5.06 -1.37 0.02
C GLU A 345 5.05 -2.67 -0.79
N TYR A 346 4.06 -2.79 -1.69
CA TYR A 346 3.95 -3.81 -2.73
C TYR A 346 3.41 -3.18 -4.02
N LEU A 347 4.26 -3.04 -5.05
CA LEU A 347 3.85 -2.47 -6.35
C LEU A 347 3.27 -3.57 -7.24
N MET A 348 2.08 -4.07 -6.90
CA MET A 348 1.49 -5.25 -7.56
C MET A 348 1.21 -5.00 -9.05
N GLY A 349 0.61 -3.85 -9.39
CA GLY A 349 0.06 -3.56 -10.71
C GLY A 349 -1.28 -4.25 -10.94
N ARG A 350 -1.76 -4.25 -12.19
CA ARG A 350 -2.91 -5.06 -12.63
C ARG A 350 -2.69 -6.54 -12.34
N SER A 351 -3.72 -7.23 -11.84
CA SER A 351 -3.67 -8.62 -11.38
C SER A 351 -4.28 -9.62 -12.38
N LEU A 352 -5.17 -9.20 -13.29
CA LEU A 352 -5.90 -10.10 -14.20
C LEU A 352 -4.96 -10.95 -15.05
N SER A 353 -4.14 -10.32 -15.89
CA SER A 353 -3.24 -10.99 -16.84
C SER A 353 -2.21 -11.88 -16.14
N ASN A 354 -1.68 -11.42 -15.00
CA ASN A 354 -0.73 -12.19 -14.18
C ASN A 354 -1.41 -13.42 -13.53
N SER A 355 -2.70 -13.30 -13.16
CA SER A 355 -3.44 -14.39 -12.54
C SER A 355 -3.76 -15.48 -13.56
N VAL A 356 -4.33 -15.15 -14.73
CA VAL A 356 -4.68 -16.15 -15.75
C VAL A 356 -3.45 -16.84 -16.34
N ILE A 357 -2.32 -16.13 -16.47
CA ILE A 357 -1.03 -16.72 -16.91
C ILE A 357 -0.46 -17.65 -15.84
N ASN A 358 -0.37 -17.25 -14.57
CA ASN A 358 0.16 -18.13 -13.52
C ASN A 358 -0.75 -19.34 -13.24
N LEU A 359 -2.07 -19.16 -13.38
CA LEU A 359 -3.04 -20.26 -13.30
C LEU A 359 -2.96 -21.25 -14.48
N GLY A 360 -2.41 -20.83 -15.63
CA GLY A 360 -2.33 -21.64 -16.85
C GLY A 360 -3.64 -21.69 -17.65
N ILE A 361 -4.43 -20.61 -17.61
CA ILE A 361 -5.80 -20.56 -18.17
C ILE A 361 -6.10 -19.31 -19.02
N ARG A 362 -5.07 -18.58 -19.50
CA ARG A 362 -5.26 -17.35 -20.31
C ARG A 362 -6.10 -17.63 -21.56
N ASP A 363 -5.68 -18.61 -22.36
CA ASP A 363 -6.18 -18.79 -23.72
C ASP A 363 -7.64 -19.28 -23.70
N GLN A 364 -7.98 -20.11 -22.71
CA GLN A 364 -9.35 -20.55 -22.46
C GLN A 364 -10.28 -19.39 -22.06
N TYR A 365 -9.77 -18.38 -21.33
CA TYR A 365 -10.51 -17.14 -21.07
C TYR A 365 -10.63 -16.25 -22.31
N ALA A 366 -9.58 -16.14 -23.13
CA ALA A 366 -9.63 -15.39 -24.39
C ALA A 366 -10.66 -16.00 -25.36
N ASP A 367 -10.63 -17.32 -25.56
CA ASP A 367 -11.62 -18.07 -26.35
C ASP A 367 -13.04 -17.90 -25.79
N ALA A 368 -13.21 -17.97 -24.46
CA ALA A 368 -14.50 -17.80 -23.79
C ALA A 368 -15.09 -16.39 -24.00
N LEU A 369 -14.26 -15.35 -23.85
CA LEU A 369 -14.66 -13.95 -24.02
C LEU A 369 -14.95 -13.61 -25.49
N SER A 370 -14.12 -14.09 -26.43
CA SER A 370 -14.32 -13.87 -27.86
C SER A 370 -15.69 -14.40 -28.33
N GLN A 371 -16.10 -15.57 -27.84
CA GLN A 371 -17.43 -16.14 -28.08
C GLN A 371 -18.59 -15.36 -27.42
N LEU A 372 -18.32 -14.58 -26.37
CA LEU A 372 -19.28 -13.65 -25.76
C LEU A 372 -19.28 -12.26 -26.42
N GLY A 373 -18.38 -11.99 -27.37
CA GLY A 373 -18.22 -10.70 -28.04
C GLY A 373 -17.29 -9.70 -27.33
N PHE A 374 -16.44 -10.16 -26.39
CA PHE A 374 -15.47 -9.33 -25.67
C PHE A 374 -14.03 -9.71 -26.03
N GLU A 375 -13.13 -8.72 -26.03
CA GLU A 375 -11.68 -8.92 -26.17
C GLU A 375 -11.02 -8.91 -24.78
N PHE A 376 -10.17 -9.90 -24.49
CA PHE A 376 -9.53 -10.03 -23.18
C PHE A 376 -8.66 -8.81 -22.83
N GLU A 377 -7.92 -8.31 -23.82
CA GLU A 377 -7.05 -7.13 -23.69
C GLU A 377 -7.85 -5.86 -23.33
N VAL A 378 -9.02 -5.64 -23.94
CA VAL A 378 -9.90 -4.48 -23.65
C VAL A 378 -10.43 -4.54 -22.21
N LEU A 379 -10.83 -5.73 -21.74
CA LEU A 379 -11.26 -5.93 -20.35
C LEU A 379 -10.09 -5.80 -19.36
N ALA A 380 -8.88 -6.20 -19.75
CA ALA A 380 -7.68 -6.05 -18.93
C ALA A 380 -7.21 -4.59 -18.82
N GLU A 381 -7.64 -3.69 -19.71
CA GLU A 381 -7.39 -2.25 -19.61
C GLU A 381 -8.39 -1.50 -18.72
N GLN A 382 -9.49 -2.14 -18.32
CA GLN A 382 -10.41 -1.60 -17.29
C GLN A 382 -9.87 -1.75 -15.86
N GLU A 383 -8.83 -2.56 -15.64
CA GLU A 383 -8.23 -2.77 -14.32
C GLU A 383 -7.27 -1.62 -13.94
N GLY A 384 -7.52 -0.98 -12.79
CA GLY A 384 -6.58 -0.01 -12.19
C GLY A 384 -5.40 -0.71 -11.50
N ASP A 385 -4.22 -0.09 -11.56
CA ASP A 385 -3.04 -0.49 -10.77
C ASP A 385 -3.37 -0.45 -9.27
N ALA A 386 -3.14 -1.55 -8.54
CA ALA A 386 -3.31 -1.55 -7.08
C ALA A 386 -2.28 -0.63 -6.40
N ALA A 387 -2.73 0.49 -5.83
CA ALA A 387 -1.89 1.58 -5.33
C ALA A 387 -1.20 1.30 -3.98
N LEU A 388 -0.72 0.07 -3.79
CA LEU A 388 -0.14 -0.46 -2.56
C LEU A 388 1.38 -0.18 -2.42
N GLY A 389 1.94 0.67 -3.26
CA GLY A 389 3.37 0.97 -3.30
C GLY A 389 3.75 1.99 -4.37
N ASN A 390 5.00 2.46 -4.33
CA ASN A 390 5.55 3.47 -5.24
C ASN A 390 7.00 3.16 -5.68
N GLY A 391 7.83 2.61 -4.80
CA GLY A 391 9.27 2.48 -5.02
C GLY A 391 9.73 1.25 -5.83
N GLY A 392 11.00 1.27 -6.22
CA GLY A 392 11.71 0.04 -6.63
C GLY A 392 11.73 -1.03 -5.52
N LEU A 393 11.70 -0.59 -4.26
CA LEU A 393 11.47 -1.39 -3.06
C LEU A 393 10.14 -2.15 -3.14
N ALA A 394 9.04 -1.43 -3.37
CA ALA A 394 7.70 -1.98 -3.52
C ALA A 394 7.61 -3.04 -4.63
N ARG A 395 8.28 -2.80 -5.77
CA ARG A 395 8.26 -3.74 -6.90
C ARG A 395 9.15 -4.95 -6.67
N LEU A 396 10.21 -4.83 -5.88
CA LEU A 396 10.99 -5.98 -5.40
C LEU A 396 10.10 -6.91 -4.57
N SER A 397 9.37 -6.38 -3.58
CA SER A 397 8.44 -7.16 -2.74
C SER A 397 7.42 -7.94 -3.59
N ALA A 398 6.83 -7.29 -4.60
CA ALA A 398 5.88 -7.92 -5.51
C ALA A 398 6.51 -9.00 -6.42
N CYS A 399 7.75 -8.80 -6.91
CA CYS A 399 8.49 -9.83 -7.65
C CYS A 399 8.87 -11.02 -6.75
N GLN A 400 9.27 -10.75 -5.50
CA GLN A 400 9.63 -11.76 -4.51
C GLN A 400 8.43 -12.64 -4.13
N MET A 401 7.23 -12.06 -3.96
CA MET A 401 5.99 -12.82 -3.71
C MET A 401 5.64 -13.77 -4.87
N ASP A 402 5.65 -13.29 -6.11
CA ASP A 402 5.41 -14.12 -7.31
C ASP A 402 6.45 -15.25 -7.45
N SER A 403 7.70 -15.01 -7.04
CA SER A 403 8.78 -16.00 -7.07
C SER A 403 8.67 -17.03 -5.94
N MET A 404 8.31 -16.60 -4.72
CA MET A 404 8.04 -17.51 -3.60
C MET A 404 6.84 -18.42 -3.89
N ALA A 405 5.79 -17.90 -4.55
CA ALA A 405 4.66 -18.70 -5.01
C ALA A 405 5.08 -19.73 -6.08
N THR A 406 5.82 -19.26 -7.10
CA THR A 406 6.28 -20.10 -8.23
C THR A 406 7.23 -21.21 -7.80
N LEU A 407 8.14 -20.93 -6.87
CA LEU A 407 9.10 -21.89 -6.30
C LEU A 407 8.52 -22.73 -5.13
N ASP A 408 7.19 -22.75 -4.98
CA ASP A 408 6.45 -23.57 -4.02
C ASP A 408 6.79 -23.31 -2.53
N TYR A 409 7.46 -22.20 -2.19
CA TYR A 409 7.87 -21.91 -0.82
C TYR A 409 6.68 -21.57 0.09
N PRO A 410 6.69 -22.02 1.37
CA PRO A 410 5.66 -21.69 2.36
C PRO A 410 5.81 -20.25 2.87
N ALA A 411 5.45 -19.29 2.01
CA ALA A 411 5.63 -17.86 2.24
C ALA A 411 4.30 -17.11 2.44
N TRP A 412 4.36 -16.00 3.17
CA TRP A 412 3.26 -15.04 3.35
C TRP A 412 3.82 -13.62 3.32
N GLY A 413 3.17 -12.72 2.58
CA GLY A 413 3.49 -11.28 2.62
C GLY A 413 2.53 -10.56 3.56
N TYR A 414 3.02 -9.60 4.34
CA TYR A 414 2.18 -8.65 5.04
C TYR A 414 2.48 -7.21 4.59
N GLY A 415 1.43 -6.38 4.49
CA GLY A 415 1.51 -4.94 4.22
C GLY A 415 0.31 -4.16 4.76
N LEU A 416 0.16 -2.90 4.33
CA LEU A 416 -1.00 -2.04 4.61
C LEU A 416 -1.91 -1.93 3.38
N ARG A 417 -3.24 -1.86 3.61
CA ARG A 417 -4.23 -1.68 2.54
C ARG A 417 -4.45 -0.18 2.28
N TYR A 418 -3.54 0.44 1.53
CA TYR A 418 -3.59 1.87 1.25
C TYR A 418 -4.83 2.27 0.43
N GLU A 419 -5.62 3.19 0.97
CA GLU A 419 -6.87 3.68 0.37
C GLU A 419 -6.62 4.53 -0.89
N TYR A 420 -5.65 5.45 -0.82
CA TYR A 420 -5.33 6.44 -1.86
C TYR A 420 -3.89 6.35 -2.40
N GLY A 421 -3.18 5.28 -2.04
CA GLY A 421 -1.78 5.05 -2.37
C GLY A 421 -0.85 6.19 -1.92
N LEU A 422 0.13 6.55 -2.77
CA LEU A 422 0.96 7.74 -2.55
C LEU A 422 0.28 8.99 -3.12
N PHE A 423 0.07 9.00 -4.45
CA PHE A 423 -0.83 9.89 -5.19
C PHE A 423 -0.88 9.47 -6.67
N ARG A 424 -1.98 9.78 -7.33
CA ARG A 424 -2.08 9.85 -8.79
C ARG A 424 -1.43 11.14 -9.29
N GLN A 425 -0.56 11.04 -10.29
CA GLN A 425 0.15 12.20 -10.86
C GLN A 425 -0.67 12.78 -12.02
N VAL A 426 -1.07 14.05 -11.91
CA VAL A 426 -1.67 14.80 -13.01
C VAL A 426 -0.72 15.91 -13.44
N ILE A 427 -0.62 16.15 -14.74
CA ILE A 427 0.14 17.27 -15.30
C ILE A 427 -0.84 18.35 -15.75
N LEU A 428 -0.71 19.56 -15.23
CA LEU A 428 -1.45 20.75 -15.66
C LEU A 428 -0.43 21.82 -16.05
N ASP A 429 -0.52 22.39 -17.25
CA ASP A 429 0.42 23.37 -17.79
C ASP A 429 1.91 22.99 -17.65
N GLY A 430 2.20 21.68 -17.68
CA GLY A 430 3.55 21.11 -17.48
C GLY A 430 4.03 21.01 -16.03
N PHE A 431 3.21 21.36 -15.04
CA PHE A 431 3.49 21.21 -13.61
C PHE A 431 2.89 19.90 -13.05
N GLN A 432 3.58 19.26 -12.10
CA GLN A 432 3.04 18.13 -11.35
C GLN A 432 2.04 18.59 -10.29
N HIS A 433 0.83 18.05 -10.36
CA HIS A 433 -0.19 18.10 -9.33
C HIS A 433 -0.46 16.70 -8.77
N GLU A 434 -0.58 16.59 -7.46
CA GLU A 434 -0.95 15.37 -6.75
C GLU A 434 -2.46 15.26 -6.59
N GLN A 435 -3.03 14.09 -6.88
CA GLN A 435 -4.42 13.73 -6.56
C GLN A 435 -4.46 12.40 -5.79
N PRO A 436 -5.49 12.12 -4.97
CA PRO A 436 -5.66 10.80 -4.36
C PRO A 436 -5.83 9.72 -5.44
N ASP A 437 -5.24 8.54 -5.23
CA ASP A 437 -5.39 7.42 -6.16
C ASP A 437 -6.63 6.59 -5.82
N PHE A 438 -7.75 6.85 -6.52
CA PHE A 438 -9.08 6.32 -6.18
C PHE A 438 -9.33 4.84 -6.57
N TRP A 439 -8.28 4.01 -6.55
CA TRP A 439 -8.31 2.61 -7.02
C TRP A 439 -9.32 1.70 -6.30
N LEU A 440 -9.82 2.10 -5.12
CA LEU A 440 -10.79 1.36 -4.31
C LEU A 440 -12.22 1.91 -4.33
N ASN A 441 -12.52 2.97 -5.09
CA ASN A 441 -13.86 3.60 -5.12
C ASN A 441 -14.99 2.64 -5.54
N PHE A 442 -14.67 1.62 -6.34
CA PHE A 442 -15.61 0.60 -6.80
C PHE A 442 -15.30 -0.78 -6.19
N GLY A 443 -14.58 -0.80 -5.07
CA GLY A 443 -14.01 -2.02 -4.48
C GLY A 443 -12.77 -2.51 -5.23
N ASN A 444 -12.29 -3.69 -4.82
CA ASN A 444 -11.22 -4.44 -5.49
C ASN A 444 -11.72 -5.88 -5.65
N PRO A 445 -11.87 -6.42 -6.87
CA PRO A 445 -12.41 -7.76 -7.05
C PRO A 445 -11.46 -8.85 -6.53
N TRP A 446 -10.16 -8.59 -6.39
CA TRP A 446 -9.13 -9.59 -6.05
C TRP A 446 -9.00 -9.90 -4.55
N GLU A 447 -9.36 -8.95 -3.69
CA GLU A 447 -9.18 -9.10 -2.25
C GLU A 447 -10.36 -9.81 -1.57
N THR A 448 -10.06 -10.53 -0.49
CA THR A 448 -11.07 -11.14 0.38
C THR A 448 -10.95 -10.56 1.79
N GLU A 449 -11.91 -9.72 2.17
CA GLU A 449 -12.03 -9.24 3.56
C GLU A 449 -12.23 -10.43 4.51
N ARG A 450 -11.47 -10.44 5.61
CA ARG A 450 -11.52 -11.46 6.65
C ARG A 450 -11.92 -10.82 7.97
N VAL A 451 -13.18 -10.39 8.10
CA VAL A 451 -13.74 -9.73 9.30
C VAL A 451 -13.48 -10.52 10.60
N HIS A 452 -13.39 -11.85 10.53
CA HIS A 452 -13.06 -12.73 11.66
C HIS A 452 -11.56 -12.78 12.02
N VAL A 453 -10.69 -12.15 11.23
CA VAL A 453 -9.27 -11.93 11.49
C VAL A 453 -9.07 -10.42 11.71
N THR A 454 -9.42 -10.00 12.92
CA THR A 454 -9.33 -8.61 13.38
C THR A 454 -8.51 -8.58 14.66
N TYR A 455 -7.58 -7.62 14.78
CA TYR A 455 -6.69 -7.49 15.95
C TYR A 455 -6.67 -6.07 16.52
N PRO A 456 -6.79 -5.90 17.85
CA PRO A 456 -6.62 -4.60 18.48
C PRO A 456 -5.14 -4.19 18.45
N VAL A 457 -4.89 -3.00 17.90
CA VAL A 457 -3.63 -2.27 17.97
C VAL A 457 -3.78 -1.17 19.01
N LYS A 458 -2.80 -1.09 19.91
CA LYS A 458 -2.74 -0.12 21.01
C LYS A 458 -1.85 1.07 20.66
N PHE A 459 -2.20 2.26 21.16
CA PHE A 459 -1.35 3.46 21.14
C PHE A 459 -1.44 4.24 22.47
N TYR A 460 -0.42 5.06 22.73
CA TYR A 460 -0.24 5.90 23.92
C TYR A 460 -0.40 5.12 25.25
N GLY A 461 -0.82 5.81 26.31
CA GLY A 461 -1.13 5.22 27.61
C GLY A 461 0.10 5.06 28.50
N VAL A 462 0.06 4.10 29.42
CA VAL A 462 1.05 3.91 30.50
C VAL A 462 1.40 2.44 30.71
N VAL A 463 2.57 2.19 31.31
CA VAL A 463 2.99 0.86 31.74
C VAL A 463 2.95 0.80 33.26
N GLU A 464 2.25 -0.19 33.80
CA GLU A 464 2.14 -0.44 35.24
C GLU A 464 2.78 -1.80 35.58
N GLU A 465 3.18 -1.98 36.85
CA GLU A 465 3.67 -3.27 37.37
C GLU A 465 2.55 -4.02 38.09
N GLU A 466 2.16 -5.17 37.57
CA GLU A 466 1.23 -6.10 38.24
C GLU A 466 1.98 -7.31 38.80
N ASN A 467 1.56 -7.82 39.96
CA ASN A 467 2.10 -9.06 40.53
C ASN A 467 1.24 -10.26 40.10
N LEU A 468 1.68 -11.00 39.09
CA LEU A 468 1.04 -12.23 38.62
C LEU A 468 1.79 -13.44 39.19
N ASN A 469 1.09 -14.30 39.92
CA ASN A 469 1.65 -15.52 40.56
C ASN A 469 2.87 -15.29 41.48
N GLY A 470 3.11 -14.05 41.91
CA GLY A 470 4.28 -13.66 42.72
C GLY A 470 5.44 -13.06 41.93
N GLU A 471 5.36 -13.01 40.59
CA GLU A 471 6.34 -12.34 39.73
C GLU A 471 5.81 -10.98 39.24
N LYS A 472 6.72 -10.01 39.11
CA LYS A 472 6.40 -8.68 38.57
C LYS A 472 6.30 -8.72 37.05
N CYS A 473 5.09 -8.53 36.52
CA CYS A 473 4.81 -8.37 35.11
C CYS A 473 4.59 -6.90 34.75
N ASN A 474 5.02 -6.48 33.56
CA ASN A 474 4.74 -5.15 33.04
C ASN A 474 3.46 -5.20 32.18
N VAL A 475 2.46 -4.40 32.52
CA VAL A 475 1.17 -4.35 31.81
C VAL A 475 1.01 -3.00 31.12
N TRP A 476 0.82 -3.01 29.80
CA TRP A 476 0.60 -1.79 29.02
C TRP A 476 -0.91 -1.48 28.89
N ILE A 477 -1.34 -0.44 29.60
CA ILE A 477 -2.68 0.14 29.52
C ILE A 477 -2.66 1.18 28.38
N PRO A 478 -3.43 1.00 27.29
CA PRO A 478 -3.42 1.92 26.15
C PRO A 478 -4.19 3.21 26.42
N GLY A 479 -3.85 4.28 25.69
CA GLY A 479 -4.66 5.50 25.63
C GLY A 479 -5.59 5.56 24.40
N GLU A 480 -5.31 4.78 23.36
CA GLU A 480 -6.12 4.66 22.14
C GLU A 480 -6.05 3.21 21.64
N VAL A 481 -7.15 2.68 21.09
CA VAL A 481 -7.21 1.33 20.50
C VAL A 481 -7.92 1.38 19.14
N VAL A 482 -7.24 0.86 18.11
CA VAL A 482 -7.69 0.79 16.71
C VAL A 482 -7.71 -0.67 16.27
N GLU A 483 -8.72 -1.09 15.51
CA GLU A 483 -8.80 -2.47 15.02
C GLU A 483 -8.13 -2.61 13.65
N ALA A 484 -7.36 -3.69 13.49
CA ALA A 484 -6.72 -4.07 12.25
C ALA A 484 -7.43 -5.24 11.60
N VAL A 485 -8.21 -4.97 10.54
CA VAL A 485 -8.94 -5.98 9.76
C VAL A 485 -8.08 -6.48 8.60
N ALA A 486 -7.99 -7.79 8.42
CA ALA A 486 -7.25 -8.42 7.33
C ALA A 486 -8.01 -8.44 6.00
N TYR A 487 -7.31 -8.15 4.91
CA TYR A 487 -7.74 -8.38 3.53
C TYR A 487 -6.72 -9.29 2.84
N ASP A 488 -7.15 -10.48 2.42
CA ASP A 488 -6.29 -11.47 1.76
C ASP A 488 -6.31 -11.27 0.24
N ASN A 489 -5.13 -11.08 -0.35
CA ASN A 489 -4.92 -11.07 -1.79
C ASN A 489 -4.16 -12.36 -2.18
N PRO A 490 -4.78 -13.31 -2.93
CA PRO A 490 -4.11 -14.54 -3.37
C PRO A 490 -3.00 -14.27 -4.39
N ILE A 491 -1.84 -14.90 -4.22
CA ILE A 491 -0.69 -14.79 -5.13
C ILE A 491 -0.43 -16.17 -5.77
N PRO A 492 -0.86 -16.43 -7.02
CA PRO A 492 -0.65 -17.70 -7.70
C PRO A 492 0.80 -17.86 -8.18
N GLY A 493 1.38 -19.05 -8.03
CA GLY A 493 2.67 -19.41 -8.63
C GLY A 493 2.53 -19.93 -10.07
N TYR A 494 3.45 -19.57 -10.96
CA TYR A 494 3.42 -20.03 -12.35
C TYR A 494 3.74 -21.53 -12.47
N GLY A 495 2.88 -22.30 -13.12
CA GLY A 495 3.09 -23.74 -13.33
C GLY A 495 2.98 -24.59 -12.06
N THR A 496 2.26 -24.11 -11.05
CA THR A 496 1.98 -24.85 -9.81
C THR A 496 0.55 -24.62 -9.30
N ARG A 497 0.08 -25.50 -8.41
CA ARG A 497 -1.15 -25.28 -7.62
C ARG A 497 -0.91 -24.32 -6.45
N ASN A 498 0.33 -24.16 -5.97
CA ASN A 498 0.65 -23.28 -4.83
C ASN A 498 0.19 -21.84 -5.07
N THR A 499 -0.70 -21.35 -4.21
CA THR A 499 -1.23 -19.99 -4.21
C THR A 499 -1.11 -19.41 -2.80
N ILE A 500 -0.07 -18.60 -2.60
CA ILE A 500 0.24 -17.98 -1.30
C ILE A 500 -0.62 -16.72 -1.07
N THR A 501 -0.36 -15.98 0.01
CA THR A 501 -1.20 -14.83 0.39
C THR A 501 -0.36 -13.60 0.68
N LEU A 502 -0.78 -12.47 0.12
CA LEU A 502 -0.45 -11.12 0.59
C LEU A 502 -1.60 -10.64 1.48
N ARG A 503 -1.38 -10.53 2.79
CA ARG A 503 -2.36 -10.02 3.75
C ARG A 503 -2.11 -8.54 4.03
N LEU A 504 -3.14 -7.74 3.81
CA LEU A 504 -3.10 -6.30 4.00
C LEU A 504 -3.98 -5.90 5.17
N TRP A 505 -3.51 -4.97 5.99
CA TRP A 505 -4.28 -4.45 7.14
C TRP A 505 -4.96 -3.12 6.80
N ALA A 506 -6.24 -2.99 7.11
CA ALA A 506 -6.96 -1.71 7.11
C ALA A 506 -7.32 -1.30 8.55
N GLY A 507 -7.17 0.00 8.85
CA GLY A 507 -7.60 0.60 10.10
C GLY A 507 -9.11 0.76 10.15
N LYS A 508 -9.72 0.26 11.23
CA LYS A 508 -11.14 0.43 11.54
C LYS A 508 -11.30 0.98 12.97
N PRO A 509 -12.36 1.76 13.26
CA PRO A 509 -12.70 2.10 14.65
C PRO A 509 -12.87 0.82 15.48
N SER A 510 -12.49 0.87 16.75
CA SER A 510 -12.82 -0.19 17.69
C SER A 510 -14.26 -0.11 18.17
N ASP A 511 -14.78 -1.22 18.73
CA ASP A 511 -16.13 -1.32 19.30
C ASP A 511 -16.37 -0.36 20.50
N GLN A 512 -15.34 0.38 20.94
CA GLN A 512 -15.41 1.47 21.92
C GLN A 512 -16.05 2.73 21.30
N HIS A 513 -17.23 2.60 20.70
CA HIS A 513 -17.93 3.72 20.09
C HIS A 513 -18.61 4.58 21.15
N ASP A 514 -18.24 5.86 21.21
CA ASP A 514 -18.79 6.81 22.18
C ASP A 514 -20.21 7.25 21.80
N MET A 515 -21.17 6.41 22.17
CA MET A 515 -22.59 6.70 22.09
C MET A 515 -23.01 7.84 23.03
N GLU A 516 -22.23 8.19 24.05
CA GLU A 516 -22.55 9.29 24.96
C GLU A 516 -22.25 10.64 24.29
N ALA A 517 -21.11 10.77 23.60
CA ALA A 517 -20.81 11.89 22.70
C ALA A 517 -21.89 12.05 21.61
N TYR A 518 -22.31 10.95 20.97
CA TYR A 518 -23.37 11.02 19.94
C TYR A 518 -24.73 11.44 20.54
N ASN A 519 -25.11 10.91 21.71
CA ASN A 519 -26.38 11.24 22.38
C ASN A 519 -26.39 12.66 23.00
N THR A 520 -25.22 13.22 23.32
CA THR A 520 -25.09 14.61 23.82
C THR A 520 -24.94 15.64 22.70
N GLY A 521 -24.83 15.21 21.44
CA GLY A 521 -24.75 16.07 20.26
C GLY A 521 -23.33 16.41 19.80
N ASP A 522 -22.30 15.82 20.40
CA ASP A 522 -20.91 15.91 19.95
C ASP A 522 -20.61 14.91 18.82
N TYR A 523 -21.32 15.11 17.71
CA TYR A 523 -21.15 14.32 16.49
C TYR A 523 -19.73 14.49 15.89
N ILE A 524 -19.04 15.58 16.22
CA ILE A 524 -17.68 15.87 15.72
C ILE A 524 -16.68 14.89 16.32
N ASN A 525 -16.64 14.74 17.64
CA ASN A 525 -15.67 13.83 18.26
C ASN A 525 -15.96 12.35 17.91
N ALA A 526 -17.23 11.96 17.78
CA ALA A 526 -17.61 10.61 17.32
C ALA A 526 -17.07 10.30 15.91
N VAL A 527 -17.15 11.25 14.97
CA VAL A 527 -16.59 11.09 13.61
C VAL A 527 -15.06 11.18 13.60
N VAL A 528 -14.46 12.07 14.39
CA VAL A 528 -13.00 12.24 14.48
C VAL A 528 -12.30 10.96 14.94
N CYS A 529 -12.86 10.23 15.91
CA CYS A 529 -12.29 8.96 16.35
C CYS A 529 -12.29 7.90 15.25
N ARG A 530 -13.33 7.84 14.42
CA ARG A 530 -13.36 6.96 13.24
C ARG A 530 -12.31 7.37 12.20
N GLN A 531 -12.27 8.66 11.85
CA GLN A 531 -11.35 9.18 10.85
C GLN A 531 -9.88 8.97 11.26
N LYS A 532 -9.53 9.11 12.55
CA LYS A 532 -8.18 8.80 13.07
C LYS A 532 -7.76 7.36 12.82
N ALA A 533 -8.68 6.40 12.98
CA ALA A 533 -8.42 4.98 12.72
C ALA A 533 -8.24 4.71 11.22
N GLU A 534 -9.16 5.22 10.40
CA GLU A 534 -9.16 5.02 8.94
C GLU A 534 -7.90 5.64 8.28
N ASN A 535 -7.52 6.86 8.71
CA ASN A 535 -6.34 7.60 8.25
C ASN A 535 -5.01 6.82 8.33
N ILE A 536 -4.87 5.86 9.25
CA ILE A 536 -3.66 5.03 9.37
C ILE A 536 -3.46 4.22 8.07
N SER A 537 -4.53 3.75 7.45
CA SER A 537 -4.48 3.03 6.17
C SER A 537 -4.78 3.90 4.94
N SER A 538 -4.92 5.23 5.05
CA SER A 538 -5.35 6.02 3.89
C SER A 538 -4.22 6.34 2.88
N VAL A 539 -3.04 6.78 3.33
CA VAL A 539 -1.96 7.28 2.42
C VAL A 539 -0.60 6.65 2.75
N LEU A 540 0.16 6.27 1.73
CA LEU A 540 1.54 5.79 1.81
C LEU A 540 2.52 6.97 1.97
N TYR A 541 3.43 6.90 2.95
CA TYR A 541 4.41 7.95 3.28
C TYR A 541 3.79 9.35 3.46
N PRO A 542 2.96 9.57 4.49
CA PRO A 542 2.46 10.90 4.84
C PRO A 542 3.61 11.88 5.15
N ASP A 543 3.38 13.17 4.89
CA ASP A 543 4.38 14.24 5.01
C ASP A 543 4.87 14.44 6.45
N ASP A 544 6.04 13.86 6.74
CA ASP A 544 6.68 13.83 8.05
C ASP A 544 7.56 15.06 8.35
N ARG A 545 7.41 16.16 7.61
CA ARG A 545 7.96 17.47 8.02
C ARG A 545 7.33 17.99 9.31
N SER A 546 6.06 17.68 9.54
CA SER A 546 5.31 18.03 10.76
C SER A 546 5.47 16.98 11.88
N PHE A 547 5.21 17.36 13.13
CA PHE A 547 5.19 16.39 14.24
C PHE A 547 4.08 15.34 14.03
N GLN A 548 2.90 15.79 13.64
CA GLN A 548 1.72 14.95 13.36
C GLN A 548 1.97 13.97 12.20
N GLY A 549 2.76 14.36 11.20
CA GLY A 549 3.19 13.47 10.11
C GLY A 549 4.15 12.37 10.59
N LYS A 550 5.13 12.72 11.44
CA LYS A 550 6.02 11.73 12.08
C LYS A 550 5.25 10.76 12.98
N GLU A 551 4.30 11.30 13.75
CA GLU A 551 3.40 10.53 14.60
C GLU A 551 2.52 9.57 13.78
N LEU A 552 1.92 10.04 12.68
CA LEU A 552 1.14 9.18 11.78
C LEU A 552 2.00 8.11 11.11
N ARG A 553 3.17 8.46 10.57
CA ARG A 553 4.16 7.50 10.00
C ARG A 553 4.53 6.42 11.03
N LEU A 554 4.72 6.81 12.30
CA LEU A 554 5.02 5.86 13.37
C LEU A 554 3.79 5.00 13.75
N LYS A 555 2.58 5.57 13.79
CA LYS A 555 1.34 4.81 13.96
C LYS A 555 1.18 3.76 12.85
N GLN A 556 1.44 4.11 11.60
CA GLN A 556 1.42 3.18 10.47
C GLN A 556 2.40 2.01 10.68
N GLN A 557 3.65 2.31 11.06
CA GLN A 557 4.68 1.30 11.27
C GLN A 557 4.28 0.31 12.37
N TYR A 558 3.81 0.81 13.51
CA TYR A 558 3.41 -0.05 14.61
C TYR A 558 2.09 -0.80 14.37
N PHE A 559 1.10 -0.17 13.73
CA PHE A 559 -0.17 -0.81 13.37
C PHE A 559 0.05 -2.02 12.45
N PHE A 560 0.80 -1.79 11.37
CA PHE A 560 1.25 -2.84 10.46
C PHE A 560 1.94 -4.01 11.19
N VAL A 561 2.92 -3.68 12.04
CA VAL A 561 3.72 -4.64 12.79
C VAL A 561 2.87 -5.44 13.78
N SER A 562 2.10 -4.79 14.64
CA SER A 562 1.40 -5.45 15.75
C SER A 562 0.27 -6.34 15.25
N ALA A 563 -0.45 -5.96 14.19
CA ALA A 563 -1.44 -6.83 13.55
C ALA A 563 -0.77 -8.08 12.92
N SER A 564 0.35 -7.89 12.20
CA SER A 564 1.09 -8.98 11.55
C SER A 564 1.67 -9.97 12.57
N ILE A 565 2.32 -9.47 13.63
CA ILE A 565 2.91 -10.32 14.68
C ILE A 565 1.83 -11.07 15.48
N GLN A 566 0.68 -10.43 15.77
CA GLN A 566 -0.43 -11.12 16.43
C GLN A 566 -1.02 -12.25 15.55
N ASP A 567 -1.12 -12.07 14.23
CA ASP A 567 -1.60 -13.12 13.32
C ASP A 567 -0.61 -14.29 13.16
N ILE A 568 0.69 -14.00 13.12
CA ILE A 568 1.75 -15.02 13.07
C ILE A 568 1.75 -15.85 14.36
N ILE A 569 1.68 -15.20 15.53
CA ILE A 569 1.71 -15.88 16.82
C ILE A 569 0.42 -16.68 17.07
N ARG A 570 -0.78 -16.17 16.72
CA ARG A 570 -2.02 -16.98 16.75
C ARG A 570 -1.85 -18.25 15.90
N ARG A 571 -1.38 -18.10 14.67
CA ARG A 571 -1.28 -19.19 13.69
C ARG A 571 -0.29 -20.28 14.12
N PHE A 572 0.81 -19.89 14.76
CA PHE A 572 1.73 -20.84 15.41
C PHE A 572 1.05 -21.54 16.59
N ARG A 573 0.38 -20.81 17.48
CA ARG A 573 -0.37 -21.35 18.64
C ARG A 573 -1.59 -22.24 18.29
N GLU A 574 -2.00 -22.31 17.02
CA GLU A 574 -3.00 -23.29 16.56
C GLU A 574 -2.44 -24.70 16.34
N ALA A 575 -1.11 -24.85 16.25
CA ALA A 575 -0.42 -26.13 16.10
C ALA A 575 0.55 -26.42 17.26
N HIS A 576 1.10 -25.37 17.89
CA HIS A 576 2.17 -25.46 18.89
C HIS A 576 1.72 -25.00 20.28
N SER A 577 2.14 -25.72 21.32
CA SER A 577 1.76 -25.45 22.72
C SER A 577 2.76 -24.57 23.49
N ASN A 578 3.98 -24.40 22.96
CA ASN A 578 5.04 -23.56 23.52
C ASN A 578 5.85 -22.91 22.38
N PHE A 579 6.79 -22.02 22.71
CA PHE A 579 7.61 -21.28 21.74
C PHE A 579 9.01 -21.88 21.50
N ASP A 580 9.30 -23.09 21.97
CA ASP A 580 10.62 -23.71 21.80
C ASP A 580 10.90 -24.08 20.33
N GLU A 581 9.88 -24.49 19.58
CA GLU A 581 9.95 -24.70 18.12
C GLU A 581 9.78 -23.42 17.29
N PHE A 582 9.53 -22.25 17.90
CA PHE A 582 9.23 -21.01 17.14
C PHE A 582 10.33 -20.64 16.12
N PRO A 583 11.64 -20.74 16.43
CA PRO A 583 12.71 -20.52 15.45
C PRO A 583 12.72 -21.49 14.27
N GLU A 584 12.18 -22.70 14.44
CA GLU A 584 12.12 -23.72 13.39
C GLU A 584 10.80 -23.73 12.62
N LYS A 585 9.85 -22.87 13.00
CA LYS A 585 8.53 -22.74 12.37
C LYS A 585 8.29 -21.35 11.76
N VAL A 586 9.05 -20.34 12.18
CA VAL A 586 8.86 -18.93 11.78
C VAL A 586 10.18 -18.30 11.35
N ALA A 587 10.18 -17.64 10.18
CA ALA A 587 11.21 -16.69 9.76
C ALA A 587 10.55 -15.34 9.45
N LEU A 588 11.15 -14.24 9.91
CA LEU A 588 10.66 -12.87 9.75
C LEU A 588 11.67 -12.05 8.93
N GLN A 589 11.31 -11.72 7.70
CA GLN A 589 12.14 -10.86 6.86
C GLN A 589 11.72 -9.40 7.00
N LEU A 590 12.61 -8.57 7.53
CA LEU A 590 12.50 -7.12 7.55
C LEU A 590 12.96 -6.57 6.19
N ASN A 591 12.06 -5.91 5.46
CA ASN A 591 12.37 -5.21 4.22
C ASN A 591 12.53 -3.71 4.48
N ASP A 592 13.79 -3.26 4.53
CA ASP A 592 14.21 -1.96 5.05
C ASP A 592 13.84 -1.75 6.54
N THR A 593 14.03 -0.53 7.05
CA THR A 593 13.89 -0.18 8.48
C THR A 593 12.46 -0.04 8.99
N HIS A 594 11.48 0.20 8.12
CA HIS A 594 10.07 0.40 8.49
C HIS A 594 9.46 -0.70 9.39
N PRO A 595 9.69 -2.02 9.15
CA PRO A 595 9.21 -3.09 10.02
C PRO A 595 10.03 -3.30 11.31
N SER A 596 11.13 -2.58 11.57
CA SER A 596 12.06 -2.88 12.69
C SER A 596 11.42 -2.87 14.09
N LEU A 597 10.27 -2.21 14.28
CA LEU A 597 9.50 -2.30 15.53
C LEU A 597 8.98 -3.73 15.82
N ALA A 598 8.96 -4.63 14.84
CA ALA A 598 8.61 -6.04 15.03
C ALA A 598 9.51 -6.74 16.05
N ILE A 599 10.77 -6.32 16.18
CA ILE A 599 11.71 -6.84 17.18
C ILE A 599 11.19 -6.52 18.59
N ALA A 600 10.79 -5.27 18.83
CA ALA A 600 10.27 -4.83 20.11
C ALA A 600 8.88 -5.44 20.39
N GLU A 601 8.03 -5.60 19.38
CA GLU A 601 6.68 -6.17 19.54
C GLU A 601 6.70 -7.71 19.76
N VAL A 602 7.59 -8.45 19.10
CA VAL A 602 7.81 -9.88 19.42
C VAL A 602 8.30 -10.03 20.86
N MET A 603 9.29 -9.24 21.28
CA MET A 603 9.74 -9.22 22.68
C MET A 603 8.60 -8.87 23.64
N ARG A 604 7.75 -7.89 23.29
CA ARG A 604 6.58 -7.51 24.10
C ARG A 604 5.54 -8.63 24.20
N VAL A 605 5.29 -9.40 23.14
CA VAL A 605 4.37 -10.55 23.22
C VAL A 605 4.99 -11.68 24.03
N LEU A 606 6.23 -12.09 23.73
CA LEU A 606 6.88 -13.21 24.41
C LEU A 606 7.07 -12.96 25.91
N VAL A 607 7.44 -11.74 26.32
CA VAL A 607 7.63 -11.40 27.74
C VAL A 607 6.30 -11.05 28.43
N ASP A 608 5.48 -10.16 27.87
CA ASP A 608 4.34 -9.59 28.60
C ASP A 608 3.03 -10.40 28.46
N LYS A 609 2.86 -11.19 27.38
CA LYS A 609 1.66 -12.02 27.17
C LYS A 609 1.91 -13.52 27.34
N GLU A 610 3.09 -14.01 26.99
CA GLU A 610 3.43 -15.44 27.03
C GLU A 610 4.38 -15.80 28.20
N HIS A 611 4.80 -14.80 28.99
CA HIS A 611 5.60 -14.93 30.22
C HIS A 611 6.94 -15.66 30.06
N LEU A 612 7.60 -15.54 28.90
CA LEU A 612 8.97 -16.01 28.72
C LEU A 612 9.98 -15.08 29.41
N GLY A 613 10.88 -15.65 30.20
CA GLY A 613 12.03 -14.93 30.75
C GLY A 613 12.90 -14.30 29.65
N TRP A 614 13.29 -13.03 29.84
CA TRP A 614 13.89 -12.16 28.81
C TRP A 614 14.94 -12.84 27.91
N ASN A 615 15.90 -13.56 28.50
CA ASN A 615 16.99 -14.16 27.73
C ASN A 615 16.51 -15.21 26.72
N LYS A 616 15.43 -15.96 27.04
CA LYS A 616 14.82 -16.93 26.14
C LYS A 616 14.04 -16.22 25.02
N ALA A 617 13.29 -15.18 25.36
CA ALA A 617 12.58 -14.36 24.36
C ALA A 617 13.55 -13.69 23.37
N TRP A 618 14.69 -13.18 23.88
CA TRP A 618 15.71 -12.53 23.05
C TRP A 618 16.47 -13.52 22.14
N ASP A 619 16.82 -14.71 22.65
CA ASP A 619 17.42 -15.78 21.84
C ASP A 619 16.49 -16.22 20.70
N ILE A 620 15.18 -16.37 20.97
CA ILE A 620 14.16 -16.65 19.95
C ILE A 620 14.08 -15.49 18.94
N ALA A 621 14.04 -14.24 19.39
CA ALA A 621 13.97 -13.07 18.51
C ALA A 621 15.19 -12.99 17.56
N CYS A 622 16.41 -13.17 18.08
CA CYS A 622 17.62 -13.15 17.26
C CYS A 622 17.62 -14.23 16.18
N LYS A 623 17.02 -15.41 16.43
CA LYS A 623 16.98 -16.54 15.49
C LYS A 623 15.92 -16.45 14.39
N ILE A 624 14.87 -15.63 14.57
CA ILE A 624 13.80 -15.49 13.57
C ILE A 624 13.97 -14.28 12.64
N PHE A 625 14.68 -13.22 13.07
CA PHE A 625 14.77 -11.98 12.30
C PHE A 625 15.94 -11.96 11.30
N SER A 626 15.63 -11.62 10.06
CA SER A 626 16.60 -11.28 9.00
C SER A 626 16.31 -9.88 8.46
N PHE A 627 17.34 -9.13 8.09
CA PHE A 627 17.24 -7.71 7.70
C PHE A 627 17.89 -7.43 6.34
N THR A 628 17.09 -6.94 5.39
CA THR A 628 17.55 -6.41 4.09
C THR A 628 17.52 -4.89 4.12
N ILE A 629 18.61 -4.24 3.76
CA ILE A 629 18.70 -2.77 3.70
C ILE A 629 18.91 -2.26 2.28
N HIS A 630 18.32 -1.11 1.96
CA HIS A 630 18.42 -0.47 0.63
C HIS A 630 19.05 0.93 0.67
N ALA A 631 19.32 1.48 1.86
CA ALA A 631 19.96 2.77 2.04
C ALA A 631 21.48 2.73 1.78
N VAL A 632 21.99 3.69 1.01
CA VAL A 632 23.42 3.82 0.65
C VAL A 632 24.17 4.84 1.53
N ILE A 633 23.44 5.77 2.14
CA ILE A 633 24.00 6.89 2.93
C ILE A 633 23.42 6.90 4.36
N ALA A 634 24.19 7.40 5.33
CA ALA A 634 23.84 7.35 6.75
C ALA A 634 22.66 8.29 7.10
N GLU A 635 22.51 9.36 6.34
CA GLU A 635 21.43 10.34 6.41
C GLU A 635 20.09 9.75 5.95
N GLY A 636 20.12 8.66 5.17
CA GLY A 636 18.95 7.90 4.75
C GLY A 636 18.50 6.82 5.72
N LEU A 637 19.18 6.65 6.87
CA LEU A 637 18.81 5.67 7.88
C LEU A 637 17.75 6.25 8.84
N GLU A 638 16.67 5.49 9.04
CA GLU A 638 15.53 5.92 9.85
C GLU A 638 15.90 6.12 11.33
N LYS A 639 15.57 7.31 11.85
CA LYS A 639 15.78 7.73 13.24
C LYS A 639 14.47 8.23 13.83
N ILE A 640 14.01 7.59 14.91
CA ILE A 640 12.79 7.98 15.62
C ILE A 640 13.17 8.78 16.88
N PRO A 641 12.65 10.00 17.10
CA PRO A 641 12.89 10.72 18.36
C PRO A 641 12.37 9.93 19.56
N VAL A 642 13.16 9.88 20.64
CA VAL A 642 12.82 9.11 21.85
C VAL A 642 11.49 9.58 22.46
N ASP A 643 11.23 10.89 22.49
CA ASP A 643 10.02 11.43 23.10
C ASP A 643 8.76 11.07 22.29
N LEU A 644 8.89 10.93 20.97
CA LEU A 644 7.81 10.47 20.08
C LEU A 644 7.53 8.97 20.28
N LEU A 645 8.56 8.12 20.40
CA LEU A 645 8.34 6.71 20.72
C LEU A 645 7.81 6.54 22.15
N GLY A 646 8.31 7.31 23.11
CA GLY A 646 7.92 7.20 24.52
C GLY A 646 6.49 7.62 24.79
N SER A 647 5.99 8.64 24.07
CA SER A 647 4.59 9.08 24.17
C SER A 647 3.62 8.13 23.45
N LEU A 648 4.00 7.59 22.28
CA LEU A 648 3.10 6.73 21.49
C LEU A 648 3.17 5.23 21.86
N LEU A 649 4.35 4.73 22.23
CA LEU A 649 4.68 3.31 22.43
C LEU A 649 5.58 3.11 23.67
N PRO A 650 5.12 3.49 24.88
CA PRO A 650 5.95 3.54 26.09
C PRO A 650 6.59 2.18 26.45
N ARG A 651 5.86 1.07 26.25
CA ARG A 651 6.38 -0.27 26.54
C ARG A 651 7.50 -0.69 25.57
N HIS A 652 7.39 -0.34 24.29
CA HIS A 652 8.42 -0.63 23.29
C HIS A 652 9.68 0.19 23.53
N LEU A 653 9.56 1.44 24.03
CA LEU A 653 10.71 2.23 24.45
C LEU A 653 11.46 1.57 25.62
N GLN A 654 10.75 1.06 26.65
CA GLN A 654 11.38 0.29 27.74
C GLN A 654 12.15 -0.93 27.21
N ILE A 655 11.52 -1.70 26.32
CA ILE A 655 12.11 -2.89 25.70
C ILE A 655 13.37 -2.52 24.89
N ILE A 656 13.30 -1.47 24.08
CA ILE A 656 14.45 -1.00 23.26
C ILE A 656 15.59 -0.49 24.16
N TYR A 657 15.29 0.18 25.29
CA TYR A 657 16.31 0.55 26.26
C TYR A 657 16.99 -0.66 26.91
N GLU A 658 16.23 -1.70 27.29
CA GLU A 658 16.80 -2.92 27.88
C GLU A 658 17.63 -3.73 26.88
N ILE A 659 17.17 -3.84 25.61
CA ILE A 659 17.98 -4.39 24.50
C ILE A 659 19.29 -3.61 24.37
N ASN A 660 19.22 -2.27 24.33
CA ASN A 660 20.40 -1.43 24.19
C ASN A 660 21.36 -1.55 25.37
N PHE A 661 20.84 -1.59 26.60
CA PHE A 661 21.63 -1.76 27.82
C PHE A 661 22.38 -3.10 27.80
N LYS A 662 21.68 -4.23 27.58
CA LYS A 662 22.33 -5.54 27.50
C LYS A 662 23.36 -5.62 26.36
N PHE A 663 23.04 -5.08 25.18
CA PHE A 663 23.97 -5.04 24.06
C PHE A 663 25.22 -4.21 24.36
N VAL A 664 25.09 -3.02 24.95
CA VAL A 664 26.23 -2.17 25.34
C VAL A 664 27.08 -2.82 26.45
N GLU A 665 26.46 -3.50 27.42
CA GLU A 665 27.17 -4.27 28.45
C GLU A 665 27.87 -5.52 27.91
N GLU A 666 27.37 -6.15 26.85
CA GLU A 666 28.10 -7.20 26.14
C GLU A 666 29.25 -6.61 25.30
N LEU A 667 28.99 -5.52 24.57
CA LEU A 667 29.96 -4.88 23.71
C LEU A 667 31.17 -4.37 24.50
N LYS A 668 30.95 -3.77 25.69
CA LYS A 668 32.03 -3.42 26.65
C LYS A 668 32.95 -4.60 27.00
N LYS A 669 32.43 -5.83 27.07
CA LYS A 669 33.22 -7.04 27.37
C LYS A 669 34.02 -7.51 26.15
N ARG A 670 33.57 -7.21 24.93
CA ARG A 670 34.22 -7.59 23.67
C ARG A 670 35.26 -6.56 23.19
N ILE A 671 34.96 -5.25 23.26
CA ILE A 671 35.83 -4.17 22.74
C ILE A 671 36.42 -3.24 23.81
N GLY A 672 36.11 -3.49 25.09
CA GLY A 672 36.56 -2.62 26.19
C GLY A 672 35.86 -1.27 26.23
N LEU A 673 36.60 -0.22 26.57
CA LEU A 673 36.09 1.13 26.84
C LEU A 673 36.30 2.12 25.67
N ASP A 674 36.20 1.67 24.42
CA ASP A 674 36.10 2.58 23.27
C ASP A 674 34.71 3.24 23.24
N TYR A 675 34.56 4.31 24.02
CA TYR A 675 33.33 5.10 24.10
C TYR A 675 32.89 5.67 22.74
N ASN A 676 33.81 5.91 21.80
CA ASN A 676 33.45 6.39 20.47
C ASN A 676 32.77 5.30 19.65
N ARG A 677 33.31 4.06 19.68
CA ARG A 677 32.68 2.91 19.03
C ARG A 677 31.39 2.48 19.71
N LEU A 678 31.36 2.45 21.06
CA LEU A 678 30.13 2.21 21.83
C LEU A 678 29.02 3.21 21.43
N SER A 679 29.37 4.50 21.28
CA SER A 679 28.44 5.56 20.86
C SER A 679 27.94 5.40 19.42
N ARG A 680 28.77 4.92 18.47
CA ARG A 680 28.33 4.63 17.10
C ARG A 680 27.43 3.38 17.00
N MET A 681 27.74 2.33 17.77
CA MET A 681 27.04 1.04 17.70
C MET A 681 25.74 1.02 18.51
N SER A 682 25.61 1.80 19.59
CA SER A 682 24.39 1.91 20.40
C SER A 682 23.12 2.08 19.55
N ILE A 683 22.01 1.44 19.93
CA ILE A 683 20.70 1.63 19.29
C ILE A 683 20.19 3.05 19.57
N ILE A 684 20.48 3.57 20.76
CA ILE A 684 20.17 4.94 21.17
C ILE A 684 21.29 5.88 20.72
N GLU A 685 20.93 6.98 20.06
CA GLU A 685 21.80 8.09 19.70
C GLU A 685 21.57 9.26 20.67
N GLU A 686 22.62 9.62 21.40
CA GLU A 686 22.64 10.77 22.29
C GLU A 686 22.96 12.06 21.50
N GLY A 687 22.27 13.16 21.81
CA GLY A 687 22.45 14.43 21.10
C GLY A 687 21.40 15.47 21.50
N ALA A 688 21.28 16.54 20.72
CA ALA A 688 20.30 17.61 20.96
C ALA A 688 18.83 17.13 20.86
N VAL A 689 18.57 16.11 20.05
CA VAL A 689 17.32 15.34 20.04
C VAL A 689 17.70 13.86 20.16
N LYS A 690 17.49 13.30 21.35
CA LYS A 690 17.77 11.90 21.65
C LYS A 690 16.94 11.01 20.72
N SER A 691 17.59 10.09 19.99
CA SER A 691 16.98 9.40 18.86
C SER A 691 17.29 7.90 18.86
N ILE A 692 16.44 7.10 18.20
CA ILE A 692 16.54 5.65 18.12
C ILE A 692 16.91 5.28 16.67
N ARG A 693 18.05 4.63 16.49
CA ARG A 693 18.56 4.20 15.17
C ARG A 693 17.95 2.86 14.79
N MET A 694 16.96 2.88 13.89
CA MET A 694 16.17 1.68 13.56
C MET A 694 16.97 0.62 12.79
N ALA A 695 17.99 1.04 12.04
CA ALA A 695 18.97 0.12 11.44
C ALA A 695 19.84 -0.59 12.49
N ASN A 696 20.30 0.13 13.53
CA ASN A 696 21.08 -0.48 14.61
C ASN A 696 20.25 -1.51 15.40
N LEU A 697 18.97 -1.22 15.69
CA LEU A 697 18.04 -2.17 16.30
C LEU A 697 17.91 -3.45 15.46
N ALA A 698 17.74 -3.30 14.13
CA ALA A 698 17.64 -4.43 13.20
C ALA A 698 18.92 -5.29 13.15
N ILE A 699 20.10 -4.66 13.10
CA ILE A 699 21.40 -5.34 13.01
C ILE A 699 21.76 -6.06 14.32
N VAL A 700 21.45 -5.46 15.47
CA VAL A 700 21.71 -6.06 16.79
C VAL A 700 20.90 -7.34 16.96
N CYS A 701 19.61 -7.32 16.64
CA CYS A 701 18.74 -8.50 16.71
C CYS A 701 19.08 -9.56 15.63
N SER A 702 18.99 -9.19 14.35
CA SER A 702 18.88 -10.15 13.24
C SER A 702 20.09 -11.09 13.14
N HIS A 703 19.86 -12.37 12.87
CA HIS A 703 20.93 -13.35 12.60
C HIS A 703 21.56 -13.17 11.21
N SER A 704 20.89 -12.48 10.29
CA SER A 704 21.38 -12.17 8.95
C SER A 704 21.05 -10.72 8.58
N VAL A 705 22.03 -10.02 8.01
CA VAL A 705 21.92 -8.66 7.48
C VAL A 705 22.45 -8.68 6.05
N ASN A 706 21.70 -8.16 5.07
CA ASN A 706 22.17 -8.19 3.68
C ASN A 706 21.95 -6.90 2.89
N GLY A 707 22.93 -6.63 2.01
CA GLY A 707 22.80 -5.68 0.91
C GLY A 707 22.13 -6.30 -0.32
N VAL A 708 21.88 -5.45 -1.32
CA VAL A 708 21.03 -5.75 -2.50
C VAL A 708 21.75 -5.71 -3.86
N SER A 709 23.08 -5.59 -3.81
CA SER A 709 24.06 -5.83 -4.87
C SER A 709 25.41 -6.15 -4.22
N LYS A 710 26.38 -6.67 -4.98
CA LYS A 710 27.78 -6.84 -4.55
C LYS A 710 28.35 -5.53 -4.02
N VAL A 711 28.29 -4.49 -4.85
CA VAL A 711 28.89 -3.16 -4.58
C VAL A 711 28.27 -2.51 -3.34
N HIS A 712 26.95 -2.58 -3.19
CA HIS A 712 26.28 -2.08 -1.99
C HIS A 712 26.68 -2.88 -0.75
N SER A 713 26.78 -4.21 -0.84
CA SER A 713 27.18 -5.06 0.30
C SER A 713 28.60 -4.73 0.79
N GLU A 714 29.54 -4.43 -0.11
CA GLU A 714 30.88 -3.97 0.28
C GLU A 714 30.87 -2.54 0.85
N LEU A 715 30.00 -1.64 0.36
CA LEU A 715 29.80 -0.32 0.98
C LEU A 715 29.24 -0.43 2.42
N LEU A 716 28.32 -1.36 2.67
CA LEU A 716 27.80 -1.63 4.02
C LEU A 716 28.92 -2.08 4.97
N LYS A 717 29.76 -3.03 4.54
CA LYS A 717 30.91 -3.56 5.30
C LYS A 717 32.02 -2.53 5.53
N ALA A 718 32.38 -1.77 4.49
CA ALA A 718 33.54 -0.88 4.52
C ALA A 718 33.24 0.50 5.12
N LYS A 719 32.00 0.98 5.03
CA LYS A 719 31.59 2.33 5.48
C LYS A 719 30.43 2.29 6.46
N LEU A 720 29.23 1.90 6.01
CA LEU A 720 27.98 2.24 6.73
C LEU A 720 27.84 1.52 8.08
N PHE A 721 28.21 0.24 8.14
CA PHE A 721 28.10 -0.61 9.33
C PHE A 721 29.43 -1.27 9.68
N LYS A 722 30.55 -0.64 9.36
CA LYS A 722 31.91 -1.17 9.58
C LYS A 722 32.13 -1.69 11.00
N ASP A 723 31.72 -0.93 12.02
CA ASP A 723 31.89 -1.35 13.42
C ASP A 723 31.10 -2.63 13.78
N PHE A 724 29.97 -2.90 13.10
CA PHE A 724 29.19 -4.13 13.24
C PHE A 724 29.76 -5.28 12.39
N TYR A 725 30.25 -5.00 11.18
CA TYR A 725 30.87 -6.02 10.34
C TYR A 725 32.17 -6.57 10.94
N GLU A 726 32.97 -5.71 11.59
CA GLU A 726 34.13 -6.14 12.38
C GLU A 726 33.76 -6.95 13.65
N LEU A 727 32.52 -6.85 14.14
CA LEU A 727 32.04 -7.58 15.33
C LEU A 727 31.40 -8.93 14.98
N TRP A 728 30.69 -8.98 13.86
CA TRP A 728 29.88 -10.10 13.38
C TRP A 728 30.00 -10.26 11.85
N PRO A 729 31.19 -10.56 11.30
CA PRO A 729 31.37 -10.68 9.85
C PRO A 729 30.45 -11.73 9.22
N GLU A 730 30.11 -12.78 9.97
CA GLU A 730 29.19 -13.86 9.59
C GLU A 730 27.74 -13.41 9.38
N LYS A 731 27.30 -12.31 10.00
CA LYS A 731 25.95 -11.76 9.78
C LYS A 731 25.79 -11.12 8.39
N PHE A 732 26.86 -10.63 7.76
CA PHE A 732 26.78 -9.75 6.59
C PHE A 732 26.82 -10.50 5.26
N GLN A 733 25.65 -10.73 4.68
CA GLN A 733 25.46 -11.41 3.40
C GLN A 733 25.23 -10.43 2.23
N CYS A 734 25.26 -10.95 1.00
CA CYS A 734 24.85 -10.25 -0.22
C CYS A 734 23.69 -11.02 -0.86
N LYS A 735 22.62 -10.32 -1.27
CA LYS A 735 21.49 -10.88 -2.03
C LYS A 735 21.18 -9.95 -3.20
N THR A 736 21.82 -10.15 -4.35
CA THR A 736 21.53 -9.34 -5.54
C THR A 736 20.04 -9.42 -5.86
N ASN A 737 19.40 -8.26 -5.99
CA ASN A 737 17.99 -8.16 -6.35
C ASN A 737 17.72 -8.79 -7.74
N GLY A 738 16.48 -9.21 -7.94
CA GLY A 738 15.98 -9.66 -9.22
C GLY A 738 14.53 -9.24 -9.47
N VAL A 739 14.03 -9.55 -10.66
CA VAL A 739 12.66 -9.28 -11.10
C VAL A 739 12.03 -10.52 -11.74
N THR A 740 10.71 -10.63 -11.71
CA THR A 740 10.00 -11.81 -12.23
C THR A 740 9.86 -11.77 -13.75
N GLN A 741 10.42 -12.77 -14.43
CA GLN A 741 10.28 -12.94 -15.89
C GLN A 741 8.82 -13.24 -16.32
N ARG A 742 7.96 -13.73 -15.41
CA ARG A 742 6.51 -13.89 -15.70
C ARG A 742 5.89 -12.54 -16.05
N ARG A 743 6.05 -11.52 -15.20
CA ARG A 743 5.48 -10.20 -15.50
C ARG A 743 6.28 -9.46 -16.57
N TRP A 744 7.60 -9.42 -16.42
CA TRP A 744 8.45 -8.54 -17.23
C TRP A 744 8.88 -9.13 -18.59
N ILE A 745 8.45 -10.36 -18.93
CA ILE A 745 8.51 -10.89 -20.30
C ILE A 745 7.17 -11.52 -20.69
N VAL A 746 6.65 -12.52 -19.96
CA VAL A 746 5.46 -13.29 -20.40
C VAL A 746 4.18 -12.44 -20.47
N VAL A 747 3.94 -11.58 -19.48
CA VAL A 747 2.78 -10.65 -19.49
C VAL A 747 3.04 -9.44 -20.40
N SER A 748 4.15 -8.73 -20.22
CA SER A 748 4.38 -7.45 -20.93
C SER A 748 4.75 -7.60 -22.42
N ASN A 749 5.43 -8.69 -22.77
CA ASN A 749 6.04 -8.90 -24.08
C ASN A 749 5.84 -10.35 -24.59
N PRO A 750 4.59 -10.78 -24.80
CA PRO A 750 4.28 -12.15 -25.22
C PRO A 750 4.93 -12.53 -26.55
N SER A 751 5.14 -11.57 -27.46
CA SER A 751 5.84 -11.79 -28.73
C SER A 751 7.32 -12.16 -28.52
N LEU A 752 8.02 -11.53 -27.56
CA LEU A 752 9.37 -11.93 -27.18
C LEU A 752 9.36 -13.27 -26.43
N CYS A 753 8.35 -13.52 -25.59
CA CYS A 753 8.19 -14.81 -24.90
C CYS A 753 8.12 -15.98 -25.90
N ALA A 754 7.25 -15.87 -26.92
CA ALA A 754 7.12 -16.85 -27.98
C ALA A 754 8.42 -17.00 -28.81
N LEU A 755 9.11 -15.89 -29.09
CA LEU A 755 10.38 -15.91 -29.83
C LEU A 755 11.48 -16.65 -29.05
N ILE A 756 11.63 -16.37 -27.75
CA ILE A 756 12.59 -17.06 -26.87
C ILE A 756 12.24 -18.55 -26.80
N SER A 757 10.97 -18.90 -26.55
CA SER A 757 10.52 -20.30 -26.48
C SER A 757 10.77 -21.06 -27.79
N LYS A 758 10.57 -20.42 -28.95
CA LYS A 758 10.89 -20.98 -30.28
C LYS A 758 12.38 -21.30 -30.41
N TRP A 759 13.26 -20.32 -30.16
CA TRP A 759 14.70 -20.47 -30.41
C TRP A 759 15.45 -21.28 -29.35
N LEU A 760 14.90 -21.40 -28.14
CA LEU A 760 15.37 -22.38 -27.13
C LEU A 760 14.71 -23.76 -27.28
N GLY A 761 13.67 -23.90 -28.12
CA GLY A 761 12.91 -25.15 -28.30
C GLY A 761 12.10 -25.60 -27.08
N THR A 762 11.87 -24.71 -26.10
CA THR A 762 11.18 -25.03 -24.84
C THR A 762 10.67 -23.77 -24.14
N GLU A 763 9.58 -23.89 -23.38
CA GLU A 763 9.09 -22.83 -22.47
C GLU A 763 9.67 -22.95 -21.05
N ALA A 764 10.49 -23.98 -20.78
CA ALA A 764 11.03 -24.26 -19.44
C ALA A 764 11.82 -23.07 -18.85
N TRP A 765 12.37 -22.18 -19.69
CA TRP A 765 13.08 -20.97 -19.28
C TRP A 765 12.23 -20.01 -18.42
N ILE A 766 10.89 -20.08 -18.50
CA ILE A 766 9.99 -19.26 -17.67
C ILE A 766 10.11 -19.64 -16.18
N ARG A 767 10.52 -20.88 -15.85
CA ARG A 767 10.88 -21.34 -14.50
C ARG A 767 12.39 -21.54 -14.28
N ASP A 768 13.15 -21.83 -15.32
CA ASP A 768 14.62 -22.00 -15.28
C ASP A 768 15.32 -20.99 -16.19
N VAL A 769 15.37 -19.74 -15.73
CA VAL A 769 15.83 -18.58 -16.51
C VAL A 769 17.28 -18.69 -17.00
N ASP A 770 18.09 -19.54 -16.39
CA ASP A 770 19.51 -19.72 -16.75
C ASP A 770 19.64 -20.34 -18.17
N LEU A 771 18.57 -20.97 -18.69
CA LEU A 771 18.43 -21.42 -20.08
C LEU A 771 18.47 -20.27 -21.12
N LEU A 772 18.20 -19.02 -20.74
CA LEU A 772 18.34 -17.86 -21.64
C LEU A 772 19.75 -17.72 -22.22
N THR A 773 20.76 -18.26 -21.53
CA THR A 773 22.16 -18.28 -22.01
C THR A 773 22.31 -19.02 -23.35
N GLY A 774 21.41 -19.93 -23.71
CA GLY A 774 21.40 -20.62 -25.01
C GLY A 774 21.25 -19.67 -26.21
N LEU A 775 20.58 -18.53 -26.04
CA LEU A 775 20.43 -17.52 -27.10
C LEU A 775 21.78 -16.93 -27.56
N ARG A 776 22.85 -17.04 -26.76
CA ARG A 776 24.20 -16.57 -27.13
C ARG A 776 24.74 -17.25 -28.39
N ALA A 777 24.36 -18.51 -28.63
CA ALA A 777 24.75 -19.25 -29.84
C ALA A 777 24.13 -18.69 -31.13
N TYR A 778 22.97 -18.04 -31.02
CA TYR A 778 22.18 -17.53 -32.15
C TYR A 778 22.24 -15.99 -32.28
N ALA A 779 22.99 -15.28 -31.43
CA ALA A 779 23.00 -13.81 -31.41
C ALA A 779 23.49 -13.14 -32.71
N ALA A 780 24.21 -13.88 -33.56
CA ALA A 780 24.66 -13.47 -34.89
C ALA A 780 23.88 -14.14 -36.04
N ASP A 781 22.80 -14.87 -35.74
CA ASP A 781 21.96 -15.54 -36.73
C ASP A 781 21.02 -14.54 -37.43
N PRO A 782 21.02 -14.46 -38.77
CA PRO A 782 20.20 -13.49 -39.50
C PRO A 782 18.69 -13.66 -39.29
N ASP A 783 18.19 -14.88 -39.16
CA ASP A 783 16.76 -15.16 -39.04
C ASP A 783 16.27 -14.77 -37.64
N LEU A 784 17.06 -15.07 -36.58
CA LEU A 784 16.76 -14.57 -35.24
C LEU A 784 16.81 -13.04 -35.19
N GLN A 785 17.82 -12.41 -35.81
CA GLN A 785 17.92 -10.94 -35.82
C GLN A 785 16.72 -10.29 -36.53
N GLN A 786 16.25 -10.86 -37.65
CA GLN A 786 15.06 -10.36 -38.35
C GLN A 786 13.78 -10.49 -37.50
N GLU A 787 13.56 -11.64 -36.86
CA GLU A 787 12.41 -11.84 -35.97
C GLU A 787 12.46 -10.93 -34.73
N TRP A 788 13.65 -10.74 -34.16
CA TRP A 788 13.87 -9.87 -33.00
C TRP A 788 13.58 -8.39 -33.31
N MET A 789 14.05 -7.89 -34.47
CA MET A 789 13.73 -6.54 -34.95
C MET A 789 12.22 -6.35 -35.16
N MET A 790 11.51 -7.36 -35.69
CA MET A 790 10.06 -7.30 -35.85
C MET A 790 9.33 -7.25 -34.49
N VAL A 791 9.74 -8.08 -33.52
CA VAL A 791 9.19 -8.04 -32.14
C VAL A 791 9.43 -6.68 -31.48
N LYS A 792 10.61 -6.06 -31.65
CA LYS A 792 10.89 -4.71 -31.16
C LYS A 792 9.98 -3.67 -31.85
N LYS A 793 9.81 -3.74 -33.18
CA LYS A 793 8.96 -2.81 -33.96
C LYS A 793 7.48 -2.87 -33.53
N VAL A 794 6.93 -4.05 -33.29
CA VAL A 794 5.55 -4.21 -32.76
C VAL A 794 5.40 -3.59 -31.37
N ASN A 795 6.36 -3.78 -30.47
CA ASN A 795 6.30 -3.17 -29.14
C ASN A 795 6.49 -1.64 -29.19
N LYS A 796 7.30 -1.12 -30.11
CA LYS A 796 7.43 0.33 -30.37
C LYS A 796 6.14 0.94 -30.92
N MET A 797 5.39 0.20 -31.74
CA MET A 797 4.08 0.61 -32.26
C MET A 797 3.08 0.83 -31.12
N ARG A 798 2.91 -0.16 -30.23
CA ARG A 798 2.06 -0.06 -29.03
C ARG A 798 2.42 1.12 -28.13
N LEU A 799 3.71 1.39 -27.96
CA LEU A 799 4.19 2.53 -27.18
C LEU A 799 3.98 3.87 -27.90
N ALA A 800 4.10 3.93 -29.23
CA ALA A 800 3.79 5.12 -30.02
C ALA A 800 2.29 5.46 -30.00
N GLU A 801 1.43 4.44 -30.09
CA GLU A 801 -0.03 4.55 -29.96
C GLU A 801 -0.42 5.11 -28.58
N TYR A 802 0.17 4.57 -27.50
CA TYR A 802 -0.01 5.11 -26.15
C TYR A 802 0.47 6.56 -26.00
N ILE A 803 1.61 6.92 -26.61
CA ILE A 803 2.14 8.29 -26.62
C ILE A 803 1.21 9.25 -27.38
N GLU A 804 0.69 8.86 -28.54
CA GLU A 804 -0.28 9.65 -29.31
C GLU A 804 -1.58 9.84 -28.53
N ALA A 805 -2.14 8.77 -27.96
CA ALA A 805 -3.38 8.83 -27.17
C ALA A 805 -3.25 9.70 -25.90
N MET A 806 -2.08 9.68 -25.25
CA MET A 806 -1.83 10.43 -24.00
C MET A 806 -1.44 11.90 -24.23
N SER A 807 -0.73 12.21 -25.33
CA SER A 807 -0.10 13.53 -25.52
C SER A 807 -0.41 14.23 -26.85
N GLY A 808 -1.04 13.55 -27.81
CA GLY A 808 -1.22 14.01 -29.19
C GLY A 808 0.07 14.04 -30.03
N VAL A 809 1.23 13.70 -29.46
CA VAL A 809 2.53 13.75 -30.16
C VAL A 809 2.73 12.48 -30.98
N LYS A 810 2.80 12.64 -32.31
CA LYS A 810 3.22 11.56 -33.21
C LYS A 810 4.73 11.36 -33.16
N VAL A 811 5.15 10.09 -33.14
CA VAL A 811 6.55 9.68 -33.01
C VAL A 811 6.89 8.62 -34.07
N SER A 812 8.08 8.71 -34.69
CA SER A 812 8.51 7.78 -35.73
C SER A 812 9.01 6.46 -35.14
N LEU A 813 8.51 5.32 -35.66
CA LEU A 813 8.93 3.99 -35.21
C LEU A 813 10.38 3.64 -35.57
N ASP A 814 10.94 4.32 -36.58
CA ASP A 814 12.32 4.09 -37.05
C ASP A 814 13.35 4.94 -36.28
N ALA A 815 12.89 5.85 -35.39
CA ALA A 815 13.72 6.59 -34.45
C ALA A 815 14.10 5.74 -33.23
N MET A 816 15.28 5.95 -32.64
CA MET A 816 15.67 5.29 -31.39
C MET A 816 14.81 5.77 -30.22
N PHE A 817 14.18 4.84 -29.49
CA PHE A 817 13.42 5.15 -28.29
C PHE A 817 14.35 5.13 -27.06
N ASP A 818 14.65 6.30 -26.52
CA ASP A 818 15.63 6.56 -25.45
C ASP A 818 14.92 6.93 -24.14
N VAL A 819 14.96 6.05 -23.15
CA VAL A 819 14.01 6.03 -22.02
C VAL A 819 14.65 6.26 -20.65
N GLN A 820 14.11 7.19 -19.87
CA GLN A 820 14.49 7.44 -18.47
C GLN A 820 13.26 7.49 -17.54
N THR A 821 12.68 6.32 -17.23
CA THR A 821 11.52 6.21 -16.35
C THR A 821 11.88 5.79 -14.91
N LYS A 822 11.85 6.74 -13.96
CA LYS A 822 12.11 6.54 -12.53
C LYS A 822 11.72 7.79 -11.71
N ARG A 823 11.58 7.64 -10.37
CA ARG A 823 11.41 8.75 -9.41
C ARG A 823 12.29 9.96 -9.77
N ILE A 824 11.68 11.14 -9.88
CA ILE A 824 12.39 12.38 -10.22
C ILE A 824 13.15 12.88 -8.99
N HIS A 825 14.46 13.04 -9.12
CA HIS A 825 15.36 13.44 -8.02
C HIS A 825 16.71 13.86 -8.60
N GLU A 826 17.37 14.87 -8.03
CA GLU A 826 18.68 15.33 -8.50
C GLU A 826 19.72 14.20 -8.69
N TYR A 827 19.88 13.27 -7.73
CA TYR A 827 20.83 12.14 -7.85
C TYR A 827 20.48 11.10 -8.93
N LYS A 828 19.23 11.10 -9.43
CA LYS A 828 18.78 10.28 -10.57
C LYS A 828 19.06 10.96 -11.92
N ARG A 829 19.50 12.22 -11.88
CA ARG A 829 20.03 13.04 -12.97
C ARG A 829 19.15 13.11 -14.22
N GLN A 830 17.82 13.18 -14.06
CA GLN A 830 16.95 13.62 -15.17
C GLN A 830 17.36 15.00 -15.71
N LEU A 831 17.94 15.86 -14.87
CA LEU A 831 18.51 17.15 -15.28
C LEU A 831 19.73 17.00 -16.24
N LEU A 832 20.59 15.99 -16.05
CA LEU A 832 21.69 15.70 -16.99
C LEU A 832 21.14 15.29 -18.37
N ASN A 833 20.12 14.42 -18.38
CA ASN A 833 19.49 13.97 -19.61
C ASN A 833 18.87 15.15 -20.38
N ILE A 834 18.02 15.96 -19.74
CA ILE A 834 17.35 17.08 -20.42
C ILE A 834 18.35 18.15 -20.91
N LEU A 835 19.44 18.41 -20.19
CA LEU A 835 20.52 19.28 -20.67
C LEU A 835 21.24 18.70 -21.91
N GLY A 836 21.44 17.38 -21.97
CA GLY A 836 21.96 16.71 -23.18
C GLY A 836 20.97 16.68 -24.35
N ILE A 837 19.66 16.64 -24.09
CA ILE A 837 18.61 16.76 -25.11
C ILE A 837 18.57 18.19 -25.67
N ILE A 838 18.69 19.21 -24.81
CA ILE A 838 18.86 20.61 -25.23
C ILE A 838 20.12 20.77 -26.10
N HIS A 839 21.24 20.13 -25.73
CA HIS A 839 22.46 20.13 -26.53
C HIS A 839 22.23 19.49 -27.91
N ARG A 840 21.58 18.32 -27.99
CA ARG A 840 21.24 17.66 -29.27
C ARG A 840 20.36 18.55 -30.15
N TYR A 841 19.32 19.17 -29.59
CA TYR A 841 18.44 20.09 -30.31
C TYR A 841 19.21 21.31 -30.87
N ASP A 842 20.04 21.95 -30.05
CA ASP A 842 20.86 23.09 -30.44
C ASP A 842 21.88 22.71 -31.53
N CYS A 843 22.52 21.54 -31.42
CA CYS A 843 23.35 20.99 -32.50
C CYS A 843 22.56 20.83 -33.82
N ILE A 844 21.38 20.19 -33.80
CA ILE A 844 20.56 19.96 -35.00
C ILE A 844 20.16 21.30 -35.65
N LYS A 845 19.74 22.31 -34.86
CA LYS A 845 19.38 23.64 -35.38
C LYS A 845 20.55 24.35 -36.06
N ASN A 846 21.78 24.18 -35.54
CA ASN A 846 23.00 24.77 -36.12
C ASN A 846 23.63 23.95 -37.27
N MET A 847 23.21 22.70 -37.50
CA MET A 847 23.67 21.88 -38.63
C MET A 847 23.07 22.33 -39.96
N GLU A 848 23.85 22.17 -41.05
CA GLU A 848 23.35 22.26 -42.41
C GLU A 848 22.34 21.14 -42.72
N LYS A 849 21.41 21.38 -43.67
CA LYS A 849 20.44 20.35 -44.12
C LYS A 849 21.12 19.07 -44.65
N SER A 850 22.32 19.21 -45.23
CA SER A 850 23.21 18.14 -45.71
C SER A 850 23.76 17.23 -44.59
N GLN A 851 23.85 17.76 -43.37
CA GLN A 851 24.34 17.08 -42.17
C GLN A 851 23.20 16.52 -41.33
N ARG A 852 22.07 17.28 -41.22
CA ARG A 852 20.86 16.84 -40.50
C ARG A 852 20.33 15.49 -40.98
N SER A 853 20.44 15.18 -42.28
CA SER A 853 20.03 13.89 -42.85
C SER A 853 20.87 12.68 -42.40
N LYS A 854 21.96 12.89 -41.66
CA LYS A 854 22.82 11.84 -41.09
C LYS A 854 22.66 11.70 -39.57
N VAL A 855 21.80 12.50 -38.95
CA VAL A 855 21.51 12.42 -37.50
C VAL A 855 20.57 11.23 -37.27
N VAL A 856 20.93 10.36 -36.32
CA VAL A 856 20.05 9.27 -35.87
C VAL A 856 18.80 9.89 -35.23
N PRO A 857 17.59 9.65 -35.77
CA PRO A 857 16.36 10.19 -35.21
C PRO A 857 16.11 9.61 -33.81
N ARG A 858 15.64 10.43 -32.86
CA ARG A 858 15.36 9.98 -31.48
C ARG A 858 13.99 10.41 -30.96
N VAL A 859 13.40 9.53 -30.16
CA VAL A 859 12.25 9.81 -29.30
C VAL A 859 12.72 9.66 -27.86
N CYS A 860 13.00 10.79 -27.22
CA CYS A 860 13.44 10.83 -25.82
C CYS A 860 12.21 10.78 -24.90
N ILE A 861 12.16 9.81 -23.99
CA ILE A 861 11.01 9.52 -23.13
C ILE A 861 11.45 9.62 -21.67
N ILE A 862 10.98 10.65 -20.96
CA ILE A 862 11.21 10.82 -19.52
C ILE A 862 9.90 10.50 -18.78
N GLY A 863 9.95 9.92 -17.59
CA GLY A 863 8.73 9.71 -16.79
C GLY A 863 9.00 9.37 -15.33
N GLY A 864 8.03 9.69 -14.48
CA GLY A 864 8.11 9.42 -13.05
C GLY A 864 7.56 10.55 -12.17
N LYS A 865 7.34 10.20 -10.90
CA LYS A 865 6.78 11.08 -9.87
C LYS A 865 7.89 11.82 -9.10
N ALA A 866 7.73 13.12 -8.87
CA ALA A 866 8.51 13.90 -7.88
C ALA A 866 7.84 13.79 -6.50
N ALA A 867 8.57 13.98 -5.39
CA ALA A 867 7.92 14.04 -4.08
C ALA A 867 7.14 15.37 -3.91
N PRO A 868 6.00 15.41 -3.19
CA PRO A 868 5.07 16.56 -3.27
C PRO A 868 5.66 17.89 -2.84
N GLY A 869 6.54 17.89 -1.82
CA GLY A 869 7.27 19.06 -1.31
C GLY A 869 8.71 19.21 -1.84
N TYR A 870 9.09 18.52 -2.92
CA TYR A 870 10.45 18.58 -3.47
C TYR A 870 10.52 19.47 -4.71
N GLU A 871 10.64 20.78 -4.46
CA GLU A 871 10.61 21.84 -5.48
C GLU A 871 11.54 21.59 -6.66
N ILE A 872 12.82 21.25 -6.44
CA ILE A 872 13.79 21.01 -7.52
C ILE A 872 13.34 19.85 -8.42
N ALA A 873 12.78 18.78 -7.87
CA ALA A 873 12.25 17.67 -8.67
C ALA A 873 11.00 18.09 -9.49
N LYS A 874 10.11 18.92 -8.93
CA LYS A 874 8.98 19.50 -9.69
C LYS A 874 9.46 20.46 -10.79
N LYS A 875 10.50 21.26 -10.55
CA LYS A 875 11.13 22.14 -11.56
C LYS A 875 11.73 21.35 -12.73
N ILE A 876 12.33 20.18 -12.47
CA ILE A 876 12.83 19.28 -13.53
C ILE A 876 11.68 18.76 -14.41
N ILE A 877 10.53 18.40 -13.85
CA ILE A 877 9.34 18.01 -14.64
C ILE A 877 8.88 19.17 -15.53
N LYS A 878 8.73 20.38 -14.97
CA LYS A 878 8.33 21.56 -15.73
C LYS A 878 9.33 21.93 -16.83
N LEU A 879 10.62 21.73 -16.60
CA LEU A 879 11.65 21.91 -17.64
C LEU A 879 11.50 20.89 -18.77
N CYS A 880 11.21 19.63 -18.47
CA CYS A 880 10.96 18.60 -19.50
C CYS A 880 9.77 19.00 -20.40
N HIS A 881 8.67 19.50 -19.83
CA HIS A 881 7.52 19.96 -20.62
C HIS A 881 7.83 21.22 -21.44
N ALA A 882 8.49 22.23 -20.87
CA ALA A 882 8.84 23.47 -21.58
C ALA A 882 9.81 23.23 -22.75
N VAL A 883 10.73 22.27 -22.61
CA VAL A 883 11.62 21.83 -23.70
C VAL A 883 10.86 20.98 -24.72
N ALA A 884 9.95 20.10 -24.29
CA ALA A 884 9.14 19.27 -25.19
C ALA A 884 8.24 20.11 -26.11
N GLU A 885 7.56 21.11 -25.55
CA GLU A 885 6.73 22.07 -26.29
C GLU A 885 7.54 22.80 -27.36
N LYS A 886 8.80 23.15 -27.07
CA LYS A 886 9.70 23.80 -28.02
C LYS A 886 10.20 22.86 -29.11
N ILE A 887 10.63 21.65 -28.75
CA ILE A 887 11.22 20.67 -29.67
C ILE A 887 10.17 20.08 -30.61
N ASN A 888 9.05 19.60 -30.08
CA ASN A 888 8.08 18.81 -30.86
C ASN A 888 7.39 19.64 -31.95
N ASN A 889 7.30 20.96 -31.75
CA ASN A 889 6.71 21.93 -32.67
C ASN A 889 7.75 22.58 -33.63
N ASP A 890 9.04 22.25 -33.54
CA ASP A 890 10.06 22.88 -34.39
C ASP A 890 10.18 22.18 -35.76
N THR A 891 9.72 22.86 -36.81
CA THR A 891 9.69 22.35 -38.19
C THR A 891 11.07 22.22 -38.85
N ASP A 892 12.14 22.81 -38.30
CA ASP A 892 13.52 22.56 -38.75
C ASP A 892 14.08 21.22 -38.26
N VAL A 893 13.47 20.66 -37.21
CA VAL A 893 13.89 19.43 -36.52
C VAL A 893 12.99 18.27 -36.90
N GLY A 894 11.67 18.52 -36.99
CA GLY A 894 10.69 17.52 -37.41
C GLY A 894 10.75 16.28 -36.51
N ASP A 895 11.02 15.12 -37.10
CA ASP A 895 11.06 13.84 -36.38
C ASP A 895 12.50 13.37 -36.07
N LEU A 896 13.52 14.20 -36.33
CA LEU A 896 14.91 13.91 -35.92
C LEU A 896 15.07 13.91 -34.39
N LEU A 897 14.22 14.65 -33.68
CA LEU A 897 14.17 14.66 -32.23
C LEU A 897 12.75 14.98 -31.74
N LYS A 898 12.15 14.06 -31.00
CA LYS A 898 10.96 14.29 -30.17
C LYS A 898 11.31 14.13 -28.69
N LEU A 899 10.62 14.85 -27.82
CA LEU A 899 10.68 14.68 -26.37
C LEU A 899 9.27 14.48 -25.81
N VAL A 900 9.08 13.41 -25.04
CA VAL A 900 7.82 13.06 -24.39
C VAL A 900 8.08 12.92 -22.89
N PHE A 901 7.19 13.51 -22.07
CA PHE A 901 7.10 13.20 -20.65
C PHE A 901 5.87 12.31 -20.42
N ILE A 902 6.07 11.10 -19.88
CA ILE A 902 4.98 10.19 -19.54
C ILE A 902 4.54 10.42 -18.10
N PRO A 903 3.27 10.85 -17.87
CA PRO A 903 2.72 11.05 -16.55
C PRO A 903 2.37 9.71 -15.87
N ASP A 904 2.20 9.76 -14.56
CA ASP A 904 1.62 8.73 -13.69
C ASP A 904 2.28 7.34 -13.77
N TYR A 905 3.55 7.29 -14.15
CA TYR A 905 4.34 6.07 -14.34
C TYR A 905 4.17 5.04 -13.18
N ASN A 906 3.52 3.92 -13.51
CA ASN A 906 3.12 2.84 -12.61
C ASN A 906 3.56 1.46 -13.21
N VAL A 907 2.95 0.34 -12.82
CA VAL A 907 3.28 -0.98 -13.42
C VAL A 907 2.79 -1.07 -14.86
N SER A 908 1.53 -0.74 -15.12
CA SER A 908 0.94 -0.88 -16.46
C SER A 908 1.62 -0.01 -17.51
N VAL A 909 2.00 1.22 -17.16
CA VAL A 909 2.82 2.09 -18.02
C VAL A 909 4.21 1.48 -18.23
N ALA A 910 4.82 0.88 -17.21
CA ALA A 910 6.11 0.19 -17.36
C ALA A 910 6.01 -1.08 -18.23
N GLU A 911 4.89 -1.79 -18.22
CA GLU A 911 4.62 -2.96 -19.07
C GLU A 911 4.50 -2.59 -20.56
N LEU A 912 4.18 -1.33 -20.90
CA LEU A 912 4.24 -0.79 -22.27
C LEU A 912 5.62 -0.21 -22.61
N VAL A 913 6.19 0.60 -21.69
CA VAL A 913 7.44 1.35 -21.92
C VAL A 913 8.66 0.43 -22.05
N ILE A 914 8.74 -0.64 -21.25
CA ILE A 914 9.94 -1.48 -21.18
C ILE A 914 10.13 -2.35 -22.44
N PRO A 915 9.10 -3.04 -22.98
CA PRO A 915 9.21 -3.75 -24.26
C PRO A 915 9.52 -2.82 -25.44
N GLY A 916 8.93 -1.61 -25.45
CA GLY A 916 9.09 -0.63 -26.53
C GLY A 916 10.39 0.18 -26.50
N ALA A 917 11.21 0.10 -25.46
CA ALA A 917 12.48 0.84 -25.38
C ALA A 917 13.59 0.21 -26.23
N ASP A 918 14.38 1.04 -26.90
CA ASP A 918 15.63 0.63 -27.55
C ASP A 918 16.82 0.85 -26.62
N LEU A 919 16.90 2.04 -26.02
CA LEU A 919 17.94 2.47 -25.08
C LEU A 919 17.28 2.90 -23.75
N SER A 920 17.91 2.61 -22.62
CA SER A 920 17.44 3.04 -21.30
C SER A 920 18.55 3.64 -20.44
N GLN A 921 18.23 4.73 -19.74
CA GLN A 921 19.20 5.57 -19.05
C GLN A 921 19.27 5.29 -17.55
N HIS A 922 20.40 4.75 -17.11
CA HIS A 922 20.75 4.40 -15.73
C HIS A 922 21.87 5.30 -15.18
N ILE A 923 21.64 6.62 -15.34
CA ILE A 923 22.63 7.68 -15.22
C ILE A 923 22.79 8.33 -13.83
N SER A 924 22.60 7.60 -12.72
CA SER A 924 22.75 8.19 -11.38
C SER A 924 24.19 8.62 -11.08
N THR A 925 24.38 9.60 -10.19
CA THR A 925 25.72 9.91 -9.65
C THR A 925 26.26 8.66 -8.94
N ALA A 926 27.45 8.19 -9.28
CA ALA A 926 27.95 6.91 -8.78
C ALA A 926 28.03 6.88 -7.23
N GLY A 927 27.76 5.72 -6.62
CA GLY A 927 27.66 5.54 -5.18
C GLY A 927 26.33 6.02 -4.58
N HIS A 928 25.25 6.13 -5.36
CA HIS A 928 23.92 6.55 -4.86
C HIS A 928 22.79 5.56 -5.21
N GLU A 929 23.03 4.57 -6.08
CA GLU A 929 22.11 3.44 -6.30
C GLU A 929 22.59 2.17 -5.56
N ALA A 930 21.76 1.61 -4.68
CA ALA A 930 22.09 0.35 -3.99
C ALA A 930 22.05 -0.89 -4.91
N SER A 931 21.31 -0.80 -6.01
CA SER A 931 20.96 -1.89 -6.92
C SER A 931 20.39 -1.25 -8.19
N GLY A 932 19.29 -1.75 -8.76
CA GLY A 932 18.62 -1.06 -9.86
C GLY A 932 17.62 -1.90 -10.64
N THR A 933 16.58 -2.41 -9.98
CA THR A 933 15.57 -3.34 -10.57
C THR A 933 14.84 -2.82 -11.82
N GLY A 934 14.97 -1.54 -12.18
CA GLY A 934 14.56 -1.04 -13.50
C GLY A 934 15.45 -1.56 -14.64
N SER A 935 16.78 -1.52 -14.47
CA SER A 935 17.75 -1.92 -15.51
C SER A 935 17.60 -3.39 -15.89
N MET A 936 17.36 -4.25 -14.90
CA MET A 936 17.14 -5.69 -15.06
C MET A 936 15.97 -6.00 -16.01
N LYS A 937 14.89 -5.20 -15.97
CA LYS A 937 13.72 -5.39 -16.84
C LYS A 937 13.99 -4.95 -18.28
N PHE A 938 14.68 -3.82 -18.46
CA PHE A 938 15.10 -3.35 -19.78
C PHE A 938 16.06 -4.37 -20.43
N LEU A 939 17.06 -4.83 -19.67
CA LEU A 939 17.99 -5.89 -20.06
C LEU A 939 17.27 -7.18 -20.50
N MET A 940 16.28 -7.64 -19.73
CA MET A 940 15.43 -8.80 -20.09
C MET A 940 14.69 -8.62 -21.43
N ASN A 941 14.30 -7.38 -21.78
CA ASN A 941 13.58 -7.03 -23.01
C ASN A 941 14.51 -6.58 -24.16
N GLY A 942 15.80 -6.90 -24.08
CA GLY A 942 16.82 -6.56 -25.07
C GLY A 942 17.08 -5.05 -25.22
N CYS A 943 16.58 -4.22 -24.30
CA CYS A 943 16.85 -2.78 -24.31
C CYS A 943 18.27 -2.54 -23.77
N LEU A 944 19.07 -1.80 -24.54
CA LEU A 944 20.46 -1.51 -24.18
C LEU A 944 20.52 -0.46 -23.08
N LEU A 945 21.59 -0.48 -22.30
CA LEU A 945 21.76 0.41 -21.15
C LEU A 945 22.79 1.49 -21.44
N LEU A 946 22.45 2.75 -21.19
CA LEU A 946 23.42 3.84 -21.01
C LEU A 946 23.48 4.18 -19.52
N ALA A 947 24.62 3.95 -18.89
CA ALA A 947 24.69 3.82 -17.43
C ALA A 947 26.01 4.33 -16.83
N THR A 948 25.96 4.73 -15.57
CA THR A 948 27.16 4.87 -14.73
C THR A 948 27.54 3.53 -14.11
N GLU A 949 28.81 3.38 -13.72
CA GLU A 949 29.34 2.23 -12.98
C GLU A 949 28.87 2.26 -11.50
N ASP A 950 27.55 2.10 -11.30
CA ASP A 950 26.88 2.15 -10.00
C ASP A 950 25.83 1.05 -9.82
N GLY A 951 25.48 0.73 -8.57
CA GLY A 951 24.39 -0.19 -8.22
C GLY A 951 24.48 -1.55 -8.94
N SER A 952 23.41 -1.92 -9.64
CA SER A 952 23.36 -3.19 -10.39
C SER A 952 24.10 -3.16 -11.73
N THR A 953 24.52 -2.00 -12.26
CA THR A 953 25.22 -1.92 -13.56
C THR A 953 26.49 -2.77 -13.55
N VAL A 954 27.26 -2.74 -12.45
CA VAL A 954 28.51 -3.51 -12.31
C VAL A 954 28.27 -5.01 -12.46
N GLU A 955 27.18 -5.53 -11.90
CA GLU A 955 26.82 -6.95 -12.04
C GLU A 955 26.27 -7.29 -13.43
N ILE A 956 25.69 -6.32 -14.15
CA ILE A 956 25.27 -6.50 -15.54
C ILE A 956 26.50 -6.58 -16.47
N VAL A 957 27.52 -5.75 -16.26
CA VAL A 957 28.80 -5.81 -16.99
C VAL A 957 29.45 -7.19 -16.85
N GLU A 958 29.38 -7.82 -15.67
CA GLU A 958 29.88 -9.19 -15.45
C GLU A 958 29.18 -10.26 -16.32
N GLU A 959 27.88 -10.08 -16.62
CA GLU A 959 27.08 -11.09 -17.33
C GLU A 959 27.03 -10.92 -18.85
N ILE A 960 26.97 -9.67 -19.34
CA ILE A 960 26.84 -9.37 -20.79
C ILE A 960 28.14 -8.85 -21.42
N GLY A 961 29.14 -8.49 -20.62
CA GLY A 961 30.39 -7.89 -21.10
C GLY A 961 30.26 -6.40 -21.44
N ALA A 962 31.35 -5.65 -21.26
CA ALA A 962 31.36 -4.18 -21.37
C ALA A 962 30.97 -3.66 -22.77
N ASP A 963 31.30 -4.41 -23.84
CA ASP A 963 31.02 -4.00 -25.23
C ASP A 963 29.53 -3.95 -25.60
N ASN A 964 28.64 -4.49 -24.74
CA ASN A 964 27.19 -4.56 -24.96
C ASN A 964 26.40 -3.47 -24.21
N LEU A 965 27.06 -2.48 -23.58
CA LEU A 965 26.42 -1.32 -22.94
C LEU A 965 27.25 -0.03 -23.07
N PHE A 966 26.64 1.11 -22.78
CA PHE A 966 27.26 2.44 -22.91
C PHE A 966 27.59 3.01 -21.52
N LEU A 967 28.80 2.74 -21.04
CA LEU A 967 29.31 3.25 -19.75
C LEU A 967 29.91 4.66 -19.88
N PHE A 968 29.70 5.50 -18.86
CA PHE A 968 30.30 6.85 -18.75
C PHE A 968 30.38 7.33 -17.29
N GLY A 969 30.97 8.51 -17.09
CA GLY A 969 30.94 9.26 -15.83
C GLY A 969 31.94 8.79 -14.77
N ALA A 970 32.05 9.59 -13.70
CA ALA A 970 32.96 9.33 -12.60
C ALA A 970 32.63 8.04 -11.82
N LYS A 971 33.67 7.29 -11.45
CA LYS A 971 33.57 6.05 -10.66
C LYS A 971 33.30 6.36 -9.18
N ILE A 972 32.71 5.40 -8.46
CA ILE A 972 32.30 5.53 -7.04
C ILE A 972 33.41 6.07 -6.12
N HIS A 973 34.68 5.76 -6.40
CA HIS A 973 35.83 6.20 -5.59
C HIS A 973 36.37 7.59 -5.97
N GLU A 974 35.99 8.12 -7.13
CA GLU A 974 36.39 9.43 -7.64
C GLU A 974 35.42 10.54 -7.19
N VAL A 975 34.14 10.20 -7.05
CA VAL A 975 33.05 11.12 -6.63
C VAL A 975 33.37 11.95 -5.37
N PRO A 976 33.96 11.42 -4.28
CA PRO A 976 34.32 12.23 -3.11
C PRO A 976 35.37 13.28 -3.43
N LYS A 977 36.40 12.90 -4.21
CA LYS A 977 37.49 13.78 -4.60
C LYS A 977 37.00 14.93 -5.49
N LEU A 978 36.16 14.62 -6.47
CA LEU A 978 35.54 15.63 -7.36
C LEU A 978 34.65 16.63 -6.59
N ARG A 979 34.01 16.19 -5.49
CA ARG A 979 33.25 17.07 -4.57
C ARG A 979 34.15 17.95 -3.67
N GLU A 980 35.38 17.52 -3.40
CA GLU A 980 36.38 18.27 -2.61
C GLU A 980 37.17 19.27 -3.45
N GLU A 981 37.58 18.88 -4.67
CA GLU A 981 38.22 19.77 -5.65
C GLU A 981 37.26 20.87 -6.16
N GLY A 982 35.95 20.63 -6.03
CA GLY A 982 34.89 21.50 -6.53
C GLY A 982 34.67 21.34 -8.04
N SER A 983 33.66 22.00 -8.58
CA SER A 983 33.33 21.92 -10.00
C SER A 983 34.55 22.32 -10.85
N PRO A 984 35.13 21.42 -11.67
CA PRO A 984 36.10 21.84 -12.68
C PRO A 984 35.44 22.83 -13.63
N LYS A 985 36.23 23.67 -14.31
CA LYS A 985 35.71 24.75 -15.16
C LYS A 985 34.68 24.20 -16.16
N MET A 986 33.40 24.54 -15.92
CA MET A 986 32.22 23.99 -16.58
C MET A 986 32.44 23.81 -18.10
N PRO A 987 32.28 22.59 -18.66
CA PRO A 987 32.46 22.36 -20.08
C PRO A 987 31.63 23.33 -20.92
N LEU A 988 32.20 23.89 -21.99
CA LEU A 988 31.56 24.97 -22.75
C LEU A 988 30.19 24.57 -23.32
N GLN A 989 30.02 23.29 -23.65
CA GLN A 989 28.74 22.71 -24.07
C GLN A 989 27.70 22.75 -22.92
N CYS A 990 28.08 22.34 -21.71
CA CYS A 990 27.22 22.35 -20.53
C CYS A 990 26.84 23.79 -20.13
N ALA A 991 27.83 24.69 -20.07
CA ALA A 991 27.61 26.11 -19.79
C ALA A 991 26.68 26.77 -20.82
N ARG A 992 26.78 26.41 -22.10
CA ARG A 992 25.89 26.88 -23.18
C ARG A 992 24.44 26.44 -22.95
N VAL A 993 24.18 25.17 -22.62
CA VAL A 993 22.80 24.69 -22.42
C VAL A 993 22.18 25.16 -21.11
N ILE A 994 22.95 25.25 -20.01
CA ILE A 994 22.50 25.87 -18.76
C ILE A 994 22.11 27.33 -19.02
N ARG A 995 22.93 28.06 -19.80
CA ARG A 995 22.62 29.43 -20.19
C ARG A 995 21.38 29.54 -21.08
N MET A 996 21.11 28.60 -22.00
CA MET A 996 19.85 28.62 -22.77
C MET A 996 18.62 28.55 -21.86
N VAL A 997 18.68 27.75 -20.78
CA VAL A 997 17.61 27.69 -19.78
C VAL A 997 17.55 28.98 -18.96
N ARG A 998 18.68 29.46 -18.38
CA ARG A 998 18.73 30.66 -17.55
C ARG A 998 18.41 31.96 -18.30
N ASP A 999 18.73 32.07 -19.58
CA ASP A 999 18.37 33.24 -20.41
C ASP A 999 16.90 33.19 -20.89
N GLY A 1000 16.18 32.09 -20.65
CA GLY A 1000 14.73 31.97 -20.90
C GLY A 1000 14.34 31.49 -22.30
N TYR A 1001 15.22 30.78 -23.02
CA TYR A 1001 14.94 30.27 -24.39
C TYR A 1001 13.71 29.35 -24.46
N PHE A 1002 13.41 28.65 -23.36
CA PHE A 1002 12.24 27.77 -23.19
C PHE A 1002 11.13 28.41 -22.33
N GLY A 1003 11.15 29.74 -22.16
CA GLY A 1003 10.27 30.45 -21.23
C GLY A 1003 10.64 30.23 -19.75
N PHE A 1004 9.75 30.66 -18.85
CA PHE A 1004 9.82 30.42 -17.39
C PHE A 1004 11.18 30.78 -16.73
N LYS A 1005 11.88 31.79 -17.25
CA LYS A 1005 13.22 32.23 -16.82
C LYS A 1005 13.41 32.24 -15.29
N ASP A 1006 12.67 33.09 -14.60
CA ASP A 1006 12.83 33.36 -13.16
C ASP A 1006 12.48 32.13 -12.31
N TYR A 1007 11.65 31.22 -12.84
CA TYR A 1007 11.32 29.96 -12.21
C TYR A 1007 12.47 28.94 -12.31
N PHE A 1008 13.22 28.94 -13.42
CA PHE A 1008 14.36 28.04 -13.66
C PHE A 1008 15.72 28.57 -13.20
N GLU A 1009 15.86 29.85 -12.84
CA GLU A 1009 17.12 30.44 -12.35
C GLU A 1009 17.74 29.59 -11.22
N SER A 1010 17.01 29.46 -10.11
CA SER A 1010 17.35 28.58 -8.97
C SER A 1010 17.58 27.09 -9.30
N LEU A 1011 17.15 26.59 -10.47
CA LEU A 1011 17.48 25.22 -10.93
C LEU A 1011 18.86 25.21 -11.59
N CYS A 1012 19.16 26.21 -12.42
CA CYS A 1012 20.47 26.39 -13.05
C CYS A 1012 21.56 26.65 -11.99
N ASP A 1013 21.23 27.40 -10.94
CA ASP A 1013 22.15 27.74 -9.85
C ASP A 1013 22.60 26.54 -9.01
N THR A 1014 21.89 25.40 -9.07
CA THR A 1014 22.36 24.15 -8.44
C THR A 1014 23.63 23.60 -9.11
N VAL A 1015 23.84 23.93 -10.39
CA VAL A 1015 24.92 23.41 -11.25
C VAL A 1015 25.97 24.48 -11.55
N ASP A 1016 25.56 25.69 -11.91
CA ASP A 1016 26.43 26.81 -12.28
C ASP A 1016 26.34 27.94 -11.24
N GLY A 1017 27.33 27.98 -10.34
CA GLY A 1017 27.35 28.81 -9.13
C GLY A 1017 27.22 27.98 -7.84
N GLY A 1018 26.52 26.84 -7.92
CA GLY A 1018 26.48 25.80 -6.89
C GLY A 1018 27.74 24.92 -6.87
N LYS A 1019 27.74 23.93 -5.96
CA LYS A 1019 28.84 22.96 -5.80
C LYS A 1019 28.81 21.77 -6.77
N ASP A 1020 27.86 21.74 -7.72
CA ASP A 1020 27.55 20.59 -8.58
C ASP A 1020 27.62 19.24 -7.84
N PHE A 1021 26.89 19.12 -6.72
CA PHE A 1021 27.04 17.98 -5.80
C PHE A 1021 26.73 16.63 -6.46
N TYR A 1022 25.99 16.61 -7.56
CA TYR A 1022 25.65 15.40 -8.31
C TYR A 1022 26.48 15.21 -9.60
N LEU A 1023 27.51 16.05 -9.82
CA LEU A 1023 28.50 15.93 -10.89
C LEU A 1023 27.88 15.98 -12.31
N LEU A 1024 26.89 16.84 -12.52
CA LEU A 1024 26.23 17.04 -13.82
C LEU A 1024 27.17 17.72 -14.83
N GLY A 1025 27.94 18.72 -14.39
CA GLY A 1025 28.92 19.42 -15.21
C GLY A 1025 30.16 18.57 -15.45
N SER A 1026 30.60 17.81 -14.44
CA SER A 1026 31.78 16.95 -14.53
C SER A 1026 31.59 15.76 -15.47
N ASP A 1027 30.43 15.08 -15.41
CA ASP A 1027 30.16 13.92 -16.29
C ASP A 1027 29.67 14.32 -17.69
N PHE A 1028 29.32 15.60 -17.94
CA PHE A 1028 28.58 16.05 -19.13
C PHE A 1028 29.22 15.64 -20.47
N GLU A 1029 30.54 15.78 -20.57
CA GLU A 1029 31.28 15.46 -21.81
C GLU A 1029 31.24 13.95 -22.08
N SER A 1030 31.59 13.12 -21.08
CA SER A 1030 31.51 11.66 -21.19
C SER A 1030 30.08 11.13 -21.42
N TYR A 1031 29.06 11.82 -20.91
CA TYR A 1031 27.66 11.51 -21.17
C TYR A 1031 27.31 11.73 -22.66
N LEU A 1032 27.78 12.83 -23.25
CA LEU A 1032 27.60 13.09 -24.68
C LEU A 1032 28.39 12.12 -25.56
N GLU A 1033 29.60 11.71 -25.15
CA GLU A 1033 30.38 10.68 -25.83
C GLU A 1033 29.65 9.33 -25.85
N ALA A 1034 29.11 8.88 -24.70
CA ALA A 1034 28.32 7.65 -24.63
C ALA A 1034 27.02 7.74 -25.45
N GLN A 1035 26.36 8.90 -25.48
CA GLN A 1035 25.21 9.12 -26.35
C GLN A 1035 25.56 9.08 -27.85
N ALA A 1036 26.73 9.58 -28.24
CA ALA A 1036 27.24 9.47 -29.61
C ALA A 1036 27.68 8.03 -29.96
N ALA A 1037 28.20 7.28 -29.00
CA ALA A 1037 28.48 5.85 -29.16
C ALA A 1037 27.19 5.03 -29.38
N ALA A 1038 26.11 5.37 -28.67
CA ALA A 1038 24.79 4.77 -28.88
C ALA A 1038 24.21 5.10 -30.27
N ASP A 1039 24.31 6.35 -30.74
CA ASP A 1039 23.91 6.70 -32.12
C ASP A 1039 24.73 5.89 -33.16
N LYS A 1040 26.05 5.79 -32.97
CA LYS A 1040 26.93 5.02 -33.87
C LYS A 1040 26.61 3.52 -33.88
N ALA A 1041 26.18 2.96 -32.75
CA ALA A 1041 25.76 1.56 -32.68
C ALA A 1041 24.39 1.34 -33.32
N PHE A 1042 23.42 2.24 -33.13
CA PHE A 1042 22.08 2.14 -33.71
C PHE A 1042 22.07 2.29 -35.24
N ALA A 1043 23.06 2.99 -35.80
CA ALA A 1043 23.30 3.06 -37.24
C ALA A 1043 23.78 1.74 -37.87
N ASP A 1044 24.05 0.69 -37.07
CA ASP A 1044 24.35 -0.68 -37.49
C ASP A 1044 23.28 -1.62 -36.88
N PRO A 1045 22.16 -1.88 -37.58
CA PRO A 1045 21.05 -2.67 -37.04
C PRO A 1045 21.44 -4.09 -36.65
N ASN A 1046 22.40 -4.70 -37.36
CA ASN A 1046 22.86 -6.06 -37.10
C ASN A 1046 23.65 -6.10 -35.78
N LYS A 1047 24.58 -5.15 -35.59
CA LYS A 1047 25.30 -5.02 -34.32
C LYS A 1047 24.37 -4.68 -33.17
N TRP A 1048 23.47 -3.71 -33.34
CA TRP A 1048 22.50 -3.33 -32.31
C TRP A 1048 21.63 -4.52 -31.88
N THR A 1049 21.14 -5.31 -32.85
CA THR A 1049 20.32 -6.49 -32.58
C THR A 1049 21.13 -7.61 -31.92
N GLN A 1050 22.40 -7.81 -32.30
CA GLN A 1050 23.31 -8.73 -31.60
C GLN A 1050 23.50 -8.33 -30.13
N MET A 1051 23.77 -7.05 -29.84
CA MET A 1051 23.88 -6.53 -28.47
C MET A 1051 22.56 -6.73 -27.69
N SER A 1052 21.43 -6.55 -28.36
CA SER A 1052 20.08 -6.72 -27.81
C SER A 1052 19.78 -8.17 -27.41
N ILE A 1053 20.10 -9.14 -28.28
CA ILE A 1053 19.96 -10.57 -27.98
C ILE A 1053 20.88 -10.99 -26.84
N LEU A 1054 22.15 -10.56 -26.87
CA LEU A 1054 23.13 -10.85 -25.80
C LEU A 1054 22.70 -10.26 -24.44
N SER A 1055 22.02 -9.10 -24.45
CA SER A 1055 21.45 -8.48 -23.25
C SER A 1055 20.41 -9.38 -22.57
N THR A 1056 19.41 -9.86 -23.31
CA THR A 1056 18.45 -10.84 -22.78
C THR A 1056 19.14 -12.15 -22.39
N ALA A 1057 20.10 -12.63 -23.18
CA ALA A 1057 20.81 -13.88 -22.93
C ALA A 1057 21.75 -13.86 -21.69
N GLY A 1058 22.11 -12.69 -21.17
CA GLY A 1058 22.78 -12.51 -19.88
C GLY A 1058 21.86 -12.11 -18.73
N SER A 1059 20.54 -12.03 -18.95
CA SER A 1059 19.61 -11.51 -17.94
C SER A 1059 19.24 -12.50 -16.82
N GLY A 1060 19.55 -13.80 -16.97
CA GLY A 1060 19.10 -14.87 -16.06
C GLY A 1060 19.48 -14.67 -14.58
N ARG A 1061 20.70 -14.18 -14.33
CA ARG A 1061 21.18 -13.82 -12.98
C ARG A 1061 20.24 -12.86 -12.22
N PHE A 1062 19.46 -12.06 -12.94
CA PHE A 1062 18.57 -11.04 -12.39
C PHE A 1062 17.11 -11.49 -12.28
N SER A 1063 16.81 -12.79 -12.38
CA SER A 1063 15.50 -13.31 -11.96
C SER A 1063 15.35 -13.28 -10.44
N SER A 1064 14.19 -12.83 -9.97
CA SER A 1064 13.85 -12.91 -8.55
C SER A 1064 13.72 -14.36 -8.03
N ASP A 1065 13.61 -15.37 -8.89
CA ASP A 1065 13.65 -16.78 -8.49
C ASP A 1065 15.03 -17.17 -7.95
N ARG A 1066 16.09 -16.73 -8.62
CA ARG A 1066 17.48 -16.93 -8.20
C ARG A 1066 17.75 -16.18 -6.90
N THR A 1067 17.24 -14.96 -6.76
CA THR A 1067 17.27 -14.21 -5.50
C THR A 1067 16.55 -14.95 -4.37
N ILE A 1068 15.34 -15.49 -4.61
CA ILE A 1068 14.57 -16.20 -3.57
C ILE A 1068 15.21 -17.53 -3.16
N ARG A 1069 15.79 -18.30 -4.10
CA ARG A 1069 16.65 -19.46 -3.76
C ARG A 1069 17.79 -19.04 -2.82
N ASP A 1070 18.51 -17.97 -3.17
CA ASP A 1070 19.59 -17.42 -2.36
C ASP A 1070 19.14 -16.98 -0.94
N TYR A 1071 17.91 -16.49 -0.74
CA TYR A 1071 17.35 -16.22 0.60
C TYR A 1071 16.92 -17.50 1.33
N ALA A 1072 16.20 -18.41 0.66
CA ALA A 1072 15.65 -19.62 1.26
C ALA A 1072 16.74 -20.53 1.85
N GLU A 1073 17.79 -20.80 1.06
CA GLU A 1073 18.92 -21.67 1.44
C GLU A 1073 19.80 -21.07 2.55
N LYS A 1074 20.17 -19.79 2.40
CA LYS A 1074 21.30 -19.17 3.15
C LYS A 1074 20.85 -18.18 4.22
N THR A 1075 19.54 -17.95 4.35
CA THR A 1075 18.98 -16.96 5.28
C THR A 1075 17.80 -17.55 6.05
N TRP A 1076 16.71 -17.99 5.40
CA TRP A 1076 15.50 -18.41 6.11
C TRP A 1076 15.50 -19.88 6.57
N GLY A 1077 16.25 -20.75 5.90
CA GLY A 1077 16.25 -22.20 6.16
C GLY A 1077 14.90 -22.84 5.84
N ILE A 1078 14.30 -22.49 4.69
CA ILE A 1078 13.00 -23.02 4.26
C ILE A 1078 13.14 -23.89 3.00
N GLU A 1079 12.30 -24.91 2.91
CA GLU A 1079 12.25 -25.84 1.77
C GLU A 1079 10.96 -25.64 0.94
N PRO A 1080 10.96 -25.96 -0.36
CA PRO A 1080 9.75 -25.95 -1.19
C PRO A 1080 8.69 -26.93 -0.67
N CYS A 1081 7.46 -26.46 -0.50
CA CYS A 1081 6.33 -27.25 0.00
C CYS A 1081 5.27 -27.37 -1.10
N ARG A 1082 5.60 -28.06 -2.20
CA ARG A 1082 4.71 -28.18 -3.36
C ARG A 1082 3.45 -28.99 -3.03
N PHE A 1083 2.29 -28.44 -3.39
CA PHE A 1083 1.01 -29.12 -3.34
C PHE A 1083 0.94 -30.25 -4.41
N PRO A 1084 0.41 -31.44 -4.11
CA PRO A 1084 0.33 -32.55 -5.07
C PRO A 1084 -0.39 -32.15 -6.36
N SER A 1085 0.15 -32.59 -7.50
CA SER A 1085 -0.48 -32.35 -8.81
C SER A 1085 -1.60 -33.36 -9.10
N ASP A 1086 -1.48 -34.58 -8.57
CA ASP A 1086 -2.36 -35.71 -8.81
C ASP A 1086 -3.28 -36.00 -7.61
N GLY A 1087 -4.55 -36.34 -7.89
CA GLY A 1087 -5.60 -36.59 -6.90
C GLY A 1087 -6.55 -35.40 -6.75
#